data_AF-A0AB34G3Y7-F1
#
_entry.id   AF-A0AB34G3Y7-F1
#
_cell.length_a   1.000
_cell.length_b   1.000
_cell.length_c   1.000
_cell.angle_alpha   90.00
_cell.angle_beta   90.00
_cell.angle_gamma   90.00
#
_symmetry.space_group_name_H-M   'P 1'
#
loop_
_entity.id
_entity.type
_entity.pdbx_description
1 polymer ?
#
loop_
_entity_poly.entity_id
_entity_poly.type
_entity_poly.pdbx_seq_one_letter_code
_entity_poly.pdbx_strand_id
1 'polypeptide(L)'
;MAKATLHDDVYSEDESTSEFERHVAAICGHEAAAFVITGTMANQLAIRALLEQPPYAILADAHAHIIHWEAGGVAHLSGAMVQAIRPLNGRFLTVEDAMKHSVVTDDVHKAPTRVITVENTSSGSVIPLRELQKLKHWAAANGIAVHIDGARLWEAVAATGTTIQDFAKCCDLLSLDFSKNLGAPMGAMVVGSAKVIKRIKRLRKSIGGGMRQAGVLASAARQALFENFGSGQLNTKSSLKASHDIAKRIGRMWEDRGGKLLRPVETNMVWLDLRASGVGVSDWNNIGKKHGIRLDAAVPSPSIIYVGRFIAGFSSAVPSVVIAGSVEDIFNSKRRVWIVVLWNVGTTMGLCFGPIYAAYITAAAGWRWVFYSAGIVTGILFGGVLAIKESRSSSLLSSKMRAIRRDTNIINLDWHNPDDSPDFRSLVDLVVVRPVKLLLTEPLVIMIATISSVSWGIIYLFTESLTRIYGSLGFSRTQASLPFLAIALGTLLTFFPRLCDLRAVKARQLREEPIQPEDKIIGFAFAAPALAVGLTWFALTVPPLVKGLHWIVPTLALVPVGFAVNELAYTLSGYLSDSYLLYSASAFSGLAFVRAIVSGLMPLIADVMYSNLSANVAGSILAAVSVAFCVVPWVFVTGWARVGSRQSLSTWTHSSS
;
A
#
# COMPACT_ATOMS: atom_id res chain seq x y z
N MET A 1 15.77 23.88 -16.65
CA MET A 1 15.45 22.51 -17.09
C MET A 1 15.29 22.38 -18.60
N ALA A 2 14.43 23.16 -19.27
CA ALA A 2 14.19 23.03 -20.72
C ALA A 2 15.42 23.22 -21.64
N LYS A 3 16.48 23.87 -21.14
CA LYS A 3 17.75 24.08 -21.87
C LYS A 3 18.86 23.09 -21.47
N ALA A 4 18.56 22.09 -20.65
CA ALA A 4 19.54 21.10 -20.22
C ALA A 4 19.89 20.15 -21.38
N THR A 5 21.13 19.67 -21.40
CA THR A 5 21.53 18.57 -22.27
C THR A 5 20.83 17.28 -21.87
N LEU A 6 20.56 16.43 -22.86
CA LEU A 6 19.86 15.15 -22.71
C LEU A 6 20.72 13.99 -23.24
N HIS A 7 22.03 14.09 -23.11
CA HIS A 7 22.98 13.04 -23.52
C HIS A 7 23.24 12.06 -22.35
N ASP A 8 24.08 11.05 -22.58
CA ASP A 8 24.32 9.99 -21.60
C ASP A 8 25.46 10.34 -20.62
N ASP A 9 25.14 10.53 -19.34
CA ASP A 9 26.09 10.75 -18.24
C ASP A 9 27.02 9.55 -18.00
N VAL A 10 26.60 8.32 -18.31
CA VAL A 10 27.47 7.14 -18.18
C VAL A 10 28.64 7.20 -19.15
N TYR A 11 28.42 7.75 -20.34
CA TYR A 11 29.47 8.02 -21.32
C TYR A 11 30.15 9.38 -21.12
N SER A 12 29.73 10.15 -20.10
CA SER A 12 30.19 11.52 -19.84
C SER A 12 29.93 12.49 -21.00
N GLU A 13 28.82 12.29 -21.73
CA GLU A 13 28.40 13.14 -22.86
C GLU A 13 27.41 14.25 -22.45
N ASP A 14 26.89 14.17 -21.22
CA ASP A 14 25.96 15.15 -20.64
C ASP A 14 26.72 16.37 -20.09
N GLU A 15 26.83 17.41 -20.93
CA GLU A 15 27.59 18.62 -20.61
C GLU A 15 27.01 19.40 -19.43
N SER A 16 25.68 19.45 -19.27
CA SER A 16 25.04 20.14 -18.14
C SER A 16 25.43 19.51 -16.80
N THR A 17 25.55 18.18 -16.78
CA THR A 17 26.03 17.45 -15.60
C THR A 17 27.52 17.69 -15.38
N SER A 18 28.33 17.54 -16.43
CA SER A 18 29.79 17.67 -16.36
C SER A 18 30.26 19.09 -16.02
N GLU A 19 29.60 20.13 -16.54
CA GLU A 19 29.83 21.53 -16.17
C GLU A 19 29.52 21.77 -14.70
N PHE A 20 28.40 21.24 -14.20
CA PHE A 20 28.04 21.39 -12.80
C PHE A 20 29.00 20.67 -11.85
N GLU A 21 29.41 19.44 -12.19
CA GLU A 21 30.45 18.70 -11.46
C GLU A 21 31.76 19.51 -11.39
N ARG A 22 32.24 20.03 -12.54
CA ARG A 22 33.46 20.87 -12.60
C ARG A 22 33.33 22.14 -11.78
N HIS A 23 32.17 22.81 -11.86
CA HIS A 23 31.92 24.04 -11.12
C HIS A 23 32.00 23.82 -9.61
N VAL A 24 31.30 22.81 -9.10
CA VAL A 24 31.27 22.51 -7.65
C VAL A 24 32.65 22.05 -7.17
N ALA A 25 33.37 21.22 -7.95
CA ALA A 25 34.75 20.84 -7.63
C ALA A 25 35.66 22.08 -7.51
N ALA A 26 35.57 23.01 -8.46
CA ALA A 26 36.37 24.23 -8.48
C ALA A 26 36.11 25.14 -7.26
N ILE A 27 34.84 25.41 -6.90
CA ILE A 27 34.55 26.26 -5.74
C ILE A 27 34.92 25.58 -4.40
N CYS A 28 34.93 24.25 -4.35
CA CYS A 28 35.39 23.49 -3.18
C CYS A 28 36.93 23.36 -3.14
N GLY A 29 37.64 23.73 -4.21
CA GLY A 29 39.09 23.56 -4.31
C GLY A 29 39.56 22.11 -4.39
N HIS A 30 38.75 21.24 -5.00
CA HIS A 30 39.05 19.83 -5.22
C HIS A 30 39.15 19.51 -6.72
N GLU A 31 39.78 18.38 -7.04
CA GLU A 31 40.08 18.01 -8.43
C GLU A 31 38.82 17.60 -9.22
N ALA A 32 37.86 16.94 -8.58
CA ALA A 32 36.70 16.38 -9.25
C ALA A 32 35.47 16.28 -8.34
N ALA A 33 34.32 16.07 -8.98
CA ALA A 33 33.08 15.77 -8.29
C ALA A 33 32.23 14.75 -9.09
N ALA A 34 31.27 14.12 -8.42
CA ALA A 34 30.29 13.22 -9.03
C ALA A 34 28.88 13.55 -8.54
N PHE A 35 27.98 13.92 -9.46
CA PHE A 35 26.57 14.14 -9.18
C PHE A 35 25.87 12.81 -8.86
N VAL A 36 24.96 12.80 -7.88
CA VAL A 36 24.23 11.61 -7.44
C VAL A 36 22.77 11.97 -7.12
N ILE A 37 21.93 10.94 -7.00
CA ILE A 37 20.47 11.12 -6.88
C ILE A 37 20.08 11.72 -5.51
N THR A 38 20.73 11.28 -4.44
CA THR A 38 20.36 11.64 -3.05
C THR A 38 21.58 11.81 -2.15
N GLY A 39 21.44 12.55 -1.05
CA GLY A 39 22.47 12.65 -0.01
C GLY A 39 22.85 11.30 0.62
N THR A 40 21.87 10.40 0.82
CA THR A 40 22.15 9.02 1.27
C THR A 40 23.09 8.29 0.30
N MET A 41 22.84 8.41 -1.01
CA MET A 41 23.74 7.81 -2.00
C MET A 41 25.14 8.45 -1.95
N ALA A 42 25.22 9.77 -1.77
CA ALA A 42 26.50 10.49 -1.63
C ALA A 42 27.33 9.93 -0.46
N ASN A 43 26.74 9.86 0.73
CA ASN A 43 27.39 9.38 1.95
C ASN A 43 27.84 7.92 1.82
N GLN A 44 26.97 7.03 1.33
CA GLN A 44 27.29 5.61 1.18
C GLN A 44 28.39 5.38 0.15
N LEU A 45 28.38 6.12 -0.96
CA LEU A 45 29.47 6.07 -1.95
C LEU A 45 30.78 6.61 -1.39
N ALA A 46 30.73 7.70 -0.61
CA ALA A 46 31.93 8.28 -0.01
C ALA A 46 32.58 7.31 0.98
N ILE A 47 31.82 6.76 1.92
CA ILE A 47 32.31 5.80 2.90
C ILE A 47 32.87 4.54 2.21
N ARG A 48 32.12 3.97 1.24
CA ARG A 48 32.58 2.79 0.50
C ARG A 48 33.83 3.06 -0.33
N ALA A 49 33.99 4.27 -0.85
CA ALA A 49 35.15 4.67 -1.66
C ALA A 49 36.40 4.90 -0.81
N LEU A 50 36.25 5.35 0.45
CA LEU A 50 37.37 5.50 1.39
C LEU A 50 37.82 4.17 2.00
N LEU A 51 36.90 3.21 2.15
CA LEU A 51 37.22 1.88 2.66
C LEU A 51 37.64 0.93 1.54
N GLU A 52 38.88 0.46 1.52
CA GLU A 52 39.37 -0.47 0.50
C GLU A 52 38.72 -1.86 0.61
N GLN A 53 38.89 -2.54 1.75
CA GLN A 53 38.34 -3.87 2.03
C GLN A 53 38.01 -4.06 3.53
N PRO A 54 37.07 -4.91 3.93
CA PRO A 54 36.92 -5.32 5.34
C PRO A 54 38.18 -6.07 5.83
N PRO A 55 38.44 -6.14 7.14
CA PRO A 55 37.64 -5.58 8.25
C PRO A 55 38.14 -4.19 8.66
N TYR A 56 37.30 -3.16 8.54
CA TYR A 56 37.58 -1.82 9.05
C TYR A 56 36.37 -1.21 9.74
N ALA A 57 36.64 -0.27 10.62
CA ALA A 57 35.62 0.51 11.31
C ALA A 57 35.53 1.93 10.78
N ILE A 58 34.33 2.50 10.92
CA ILE A 58 34.08 3.93 10.81
C ILE A 58 33.75 4.51 12.19
N LEU A 59 34.23 5.71 12.49
CA LEU A 59 33.85 6.45 13.70
C LEU A 59 32.90 7.60 13.32
N ALA A 60 31.78 7.72 14.02
CA ALA A 60 30.79 8.76 13.80
C ALA A 60 30.06 9.15 15.09
N ASP A 61 29.46 10.35 15.10
CA ASP A 61 28.45 10.70 16.11
C ASP A 61 27.32 9.67 16.06
N ALA A 62 26.92 9.15 17.22
CA ALA A 62 25.83 8.21 17.36
C ALA A 62 24.53 8.71 16.72
N HIS A 63 24.30 10.03 16.66
CA HIS A 63 23.12 10.63 16.04
C HIS A 63 23.25 10.92 14.54
N ALA A 64 24.40 10.62 13.92
CA ALA A 64 24.68 10.98 12.54
C ALA A 64 23.70 10.32 11.55
N HIS A 65 23.43 11.03 10.45
CA HIS A 65 22.51 10.58 9.40
C HIS A 65 22.83 9.17 8.89
N ILE A 66 24.11 8.89 8.66
CA ILE A 66 24.60 7.61 8.14
C ILE A 66 24.34 6.40 9.05
N ILE A 67 24.04 6.62 10.33
CA ILE A 67 23.73 5.55 11.30
C ILE A 67 22.22 5.31 11.35
N HIS A 68 21.43 6.36 11.56
CA HIS A 68 20.00 6.22 11.89
C HIS A 68 19.06 6.42 10.71
N TRP A 69 19.47 7.17 9.69
CA TRP A 69 18.59 7.68 8.64
C TRP A 69 18.95 7.15 7.24
N GLU A 70 19.82 6.15 7.18
CA GLU A 70 20.28 5.50 5.93
C GLU A 70 20.12 3.97 5.97
N ALA A 71 19.18 3.48 6.77
CA ALA A 71 18.76 2.08 6.83
C ALA A 71 19.92 1.07 7.05
N GLY A 72 20.93 1.44 7.83
CA GLY A 72 22.09 0.58 8.08
C GLY A 72 23.03 0.41 6.88
N GLY A 73 22.98 1.34 5.92
CA GLY A 73 23.75 1.29 4.67
C GLY A 73 25.25 1.06 4.86
N VAL A 74 25.85 1.61 5.91
CA VAL A 74 27.29 1.43 6.19
C VAL A 74 27.65 -0.05 6.36
N ALA A 75 26.90 -0.78 7.18
CA ALA A 75 27.13 -2.21 7.39
C ALA A 75 26.84 -3.01 6.12
N HIS A 76 25.72 -2.70 5.45
CA HIS A 76 25.25 -3.44 4.28
C HIS A 76 26.13 -3.25 3.03
N LEU A 77 26.49 -2.00 2.70
CA LEU A 77 27.18 -1.64 1.46
C LEU A 77 28.69 -1.57 1.61
N SER A 78 29.18 -1.24 2.82
CA SER A 78 30.62 -1.06 3.08
C SER A 78 31.26 -2.19 3.88
N GLY A 79 30.48 -3.08 4.50
CA GLY A 79 31.01 -4.16 5.34
C GLY A 79 31.84 -3.64 6.51
N ALA A 80 31.51 -2.42 6.99
CA ALA A 80 32.29 -1.72 8.00
C ALA A 80 31.62 -1.79 9.37
N MET A 81 32.42 -1.96 10.41
CA MET A 81 31.95 -1.81 11.79
C MET A 81 31.66 -0.34 12.07
N VAL A 82 30.49 -0.05 12.66
CA VAL A 82 30.14 1.32 13.09
C VAL A 82 30.55 1.51 14.54
N GLN A 83 31.51 2.40 14.78
CA GLN A 83 31.86 2.92 16.10
C GLN A 83 31.03 4.19 16.35
N ALA A 84 29.82 4.00 16.86
CA ALA A 84 28.90 5.08 17.19
C ALA A 84 29.25 5.65 18.58
N ILE A 85 29.55 6.95 18.67
CA ILE A 85 29.90 7.61 19.93
C ILE A 85 29.06 8.85 20.17
N ARG A 86 28.72 9.15 21.42
CA ARG A 86 28.10 10.43 21.77
C ARG A 86 29.22 11.46 21.96
N PRO A 87 29.20 12.61 21.26
CA PRO A 87 30.24 13.60 21.43
C PRO A 87 30.32 14.12 22.86
N LEU A 88 31.52 14.33 23.38
CA LEU A 88 31.78 14.82 24.73
C LEU A 88 31.11 16.17 25.01
N ASN A 89 31.03 17.05 24.00
CA ASN A 89 30.38 18.36 24.11
C ASN A 89 28.84 18.31 23.96
N GLY A 90 28.26 17.14 23.69
CA GLY A 90 26.82 16.94 23.47
C GLY A 90 26.24 17.52 22.17
N ARG A 91 27.07 18.07 21.29
CA ARG A 91 26.65 18.83 20.09
C ARG A 91 27.15 18.24 18.77
N PHE A 92 28.45 17.95 18.67
CA PHE A 92 29.10 17.46 17.46
C PHE A 92 30.44 16.79 17.79
N LEU A 93 30.85 15.84 16.95
CA LEU A 93 32.11 15.09 17.10
C LEU A 93 33.34 16.02 17.02
N THR A 94 34.22 15.92 18.01
CA THR A 94 35.46 16.71 18.13
C THR A 94 36.71 15.88 17.83
N VAL A 95 37.87 16.55 17.72
CA VAL A 95 39.17 15.84 17.62
C VAL A 95 39.47 15.03 18.88
N GLU A 96 39.05 15.51 20.06
CA GLU A 96 39.24 14.78 21.32
C GLU A 96 38.43 13.48 21.34
N ASP A 97 37.18 13.52 20.86
CA ASP A 97 36.37 12.33 20.66
C ASP A 97 37.07 11.32 19.72
N ALA A 98 37.61 11.81 18.61
CA ALA A 98 38.33 10.98 17.64
C ALA A 98 39.58 10.33 18.25
N MET A 99 40.38 11.09 18.99
CA MET A 99 41.57 10.60 19.70
C MET A 99 41.23 9.51 20.71
N LYS A 100 40.12 9.68 21.43
CA LYS A 100 39.71 8.76 22.49
C LYS A 100 39.10 7.47 21.97
N HIS A 101 38.38 7.54 20.86
CA HIS A 101 37.51 6.43 20.41
C HIS A 101 37.98 5.74 19.14
N SER A 102 38.90 6.33 18.36
CA SER A 102 39.45 5.64 17.20
C SER A 102 40.36 4.49 17.64
N VAL A 103 40.21 3.36 16.97
CA VAL A 103 41.02 2.16 17.15
C VAL A 103 42.20 2.23 16.18
N VAL A 104 43.32 2.76 16.66
CA VAL A 104 44.58 2.89 15.90
C VAL A 104 45.54 1.79 16.35
N THR A 105 45.36 0.58 15.81
CA THR A 105 46.15 -0.60 16.18
C THR A 105 46.18 -1.61 15.02
N ASP A 106 47.17 -2.49 15.05
CA ASP A 106 47.29 -3.67 14.18
C ASP A 106 46.94 -4.98 14.94
N ASP A 107 46.37 -4.89 16.15
CA ASP A 107 45.88 -6.04 16.93
C ASP A 107 44.76 -6.79 16.18
N VAL A 108 44.99 -8.09 15.93
CA VAL A 108 44.09 -8.99 15.21
C VAL A 108 42.69 -9.12 15.84
N HIS A 109 42.53 -8.80 17.13
CA HIS A 109 41.24 -8.85 17.82
C HIS A 109 40.35 -7.62 17.55
N LYS A 110 40.90 -6.56 16.97
CA LYS A 110 40.24 -5.25 16.83
C LYS A 110 39.97 -4.92 15.37
N ALA A 111 38.91 -4.15 15.11
CA ALA A 111 38.65 -3.55 13.81
C ALA A 111 39.28 -2.15 13.76
N PRO A 112 40.33 -1.90 12.96
CA PRO A 112 40.98 -0.60 12.90
C PRO A 112 40.05 0.46 12.32
N THR A 113 40.06 1.66 12.92
CA THR A 113 39.33 2.82 12.39
C THR A 113 40.07 3.34 11.16
N ARG A 114 39.39 3.39 10.01
CA ARG A 114 39.96 3.92 8.76
C ARG A 114 39.21 5.12 8.20
N VAL A 115 38.00 5.38 8.67
CA VAL A 115 37.24 6.57 8.30
C VAL A 115 36.62 7.21 9.53
N ILE A 116 36.75 8.52 9.66
CA ILE A 116 35.96 9.35 10.55
C ILE A 116 34.99 10.14 9.69
N THR A 117 33.72 10.13 10.07
CA THR A 117 32.68 10.89 9.40
C THR A 117 32.08 11.91 10.35
N VAL A 118 32.01 13.17 9.91
CA VAL A 118 31.41 14.27 10.66
C VAL A 118 30.27 14.88 9.85
N GLU A 119 29.23 15.35 10.53
CA GLU A 119 28.07 15.99 9.91
C GLU A 119 28.15 17.50 10.15
N ASN A 120 28.27 18.30 9.10
CA ASN A 120 28.32 19.76 9.22
C ASN A 120 27.31 20.42 8.26
N THR A 121 26.18 20.94 8.75
CA THR A 121 25.81 21.11 10.17
C THR A 121 25.31 19.84 10.86
N SER A 122 25.62 19.66 12.15
CA SER A 122 25.07 18.57 13.00
C SER A 122 23.80 19.06 13.69
N SER A 123 22.64 18.62 13.20
CA SER A 123 21.33 19.09 13.69
C SER A 123 21.24 20.62 13.79
N GLY A 124 21.78 21.33 12.79
CA GLY A 124 21.80 22.79 12.73
C GLY A 124 22.93 23.48 13.51
N SER A 125 23.71 22.76 14.34
CA SER A 125 24.95 23.28 14.93
C SER A 125 26.09 23.25 13.91
N VAL A 126 26.87 24.33 13.87
CA VAL A 126 28.05 24.45 13.01
C VAL A 126 29.27 23.89 13.75
N ILE A 127 29.99 22.97 13.11
CA ILE A 127 31.30 22.55 13.60
C ILE A 127 32.31 23.66 13.26
N PRO A 128 33.02 24.26 14.25
CA PRO A 128 33.99 25.31 13.97
C PRO A 128 35.09 24.85 13.01
N LEU A 129 35.47 25.71 12.04
CA LEU A 129 36.50 25.38 11.06
C LEU A 129 37.81 24.91 11.73
N ARG A 130 38.25 25.59 12.79
CA ARG A 130 39.46 25.23 13.54
C ARG A 130 39.40 23.82 14.12
N GLU A 131 38.21 23.35 14.50
CA GLU A 131 38.01 22.00 15.03
C GLU A 131 38.15 20.95 13.93
N LEU A 132 37.55 21.20 12.76
CA LEU A 132 37.69 20.35 11.58
C LEU A 132 39.15 20.29 11.07
N GLN A 133 39.88 21.41 11.13
CA GLN A 133 41.30 21.46 10.78
C GLN A 133 42.15 20.58 11.71
N LYS A 134 41.92 20.67 13.04
CA LYS A 134 42.60 19.80 14.01
C LYS A 134 42.27 18.33 13.78
N LEU A 135 40.99 18.02 13.55
CA LEU A 135 40.53 16.66 13.26
C LEU A 135 41.23 16.10 12.01
N LYS A 136 41.26 16.87 10.92
CA LYS A 136 41.90 16.45 9.68
C LYS A 136 43.39 16.23 9.84
N HIS A 137 44.08 17.14 10.54
CA HIS A 137 45.52 17.01 10.81
C HIS A 137 45.82 15.75 11.62
N TRP A 138 45.08 15.52 12.71
CA TRP A 138 45.26 14.33 13.54
C TRP A 138 44.92 13.03 12.80
N ALA A 139 43.82 13.00 12.05
CA ALA A 139 43.40 11.83 11.29
C ALA A 139 44.44 11.46 10.22
N ALA A 140 45.00 12.45 9.51
CA ALA A 140 46.05 12.24 8.52
C ALA A 140 47.32 11.64 9.13
N ALA A 141 47.73 12.12 10.32
CA ALA A 141 48.89 11.58 11.04
C ALA A 141 48.71 10.10 11.46
N ASN A 142 47.48 9.60 11.52
CA ASN A 142 47.13 8.23 11.90
C ASN A 142 46.63 7.37 10.72
N GLY A 143 46.75 7.86 9.48
CA GLY A 143 46.28 7.12 8.30
C GLY A 143 44.76 6.91 8.25
N ILE A 144 43.99 7.81 8.86
CA ILE A 144 42.53 7.78 8.89
C ILE A 144 41.98 8.82 7.91
N ALA A 145 41.07 8.41 7.03
CA ALA A 145 40.38 9.32 6.13
C ALA A 145 39.25 10.06 6.85
N VAL A 146 38.97 11.28 6.42
CA VAL A 146 37.87 12.13 6.93
C VAL A 146 36.84 12.33 5.83
N HIS A 147 35.59 11.99 6.14
CA HIS A 147 34.41 12.32 5.33
C HIS A 147 33.60 13.41 6.04
N ILE A 148 33.14 14.42 5.29
CA ILE A 148 32.15 15.38 5.78
C ILE A 148 30.82 15.09 5.08
N ASP A 149 29.81 14.69 5.86
CA ASP A 149 28.41 14.82 5.45
C ASP A 149 28.04 16.30 5.53
N GLY A 150 28.11 16.95 4.37
CA GLY A 150 27.83 18.36 4.17
C GLY A 150 26.43 18.62 3.61
N ALA A 151 25.44 17.77 3.92
CA ALA A 151 24.10 17.96 3.38
C ALA A 151 23.45 19.30 3.76
N ARG A 152 23.98 20.00 4.77
CA ARG A 152 23.63 21.40 5.08
C ARG A 152 24.88 22.29 5.23
N LEU A 153 26.00 21.96 4.58
CA LEU A 153 27.23 22.74 4.69
C LEU A 153 27.08 24.17 4.13
N TRP A 154 26.20 24.36 3.15
CA TRP A 154 25.81 25.69 2.66
C TRP A 154 25.30 26.61 3.77
N GLU A 155 24.60 26.05 4.77
CA GLU A 155 24.12 26.80 5.94
C GLU A 155 25.27 27.23 6.84
N ALA A 156 26.25 26.34 7.05
CA ALA A 156 27.43 26.65 7.85
C ALA A 156 28.23 27.80 7.22
N VAL A 157 28.45 27.75 5.89
CA VAL A 157 29.10 28.83 5.14
C VAL A 157 28.32 30.15 5.29
N ALA A 158 27.00 30.11 5.13
CA ALA A 158 26.16 31.30 5.27
C ALA A 158 26.15 31.86 6.71
N ALA A 159 26.28 31.01 7.72
CA ALA A 159 26.26 31.40 9.13
C ALA A 159 27.60 31.97 9.62
N THR A 160 28.74 31.44 9.14
CA THR A 160 30.07 31.83 9.63
C THR A 160 30.79 32.82 8.73
N GLY A 161 30.39 32.95 7.45
CA GLY A 161 31.15 33.70 6.45
C GLY A 161 32.46 33.02 6.02
N THR A 162 32.67 31.76 6.41
CA THR A 162 33.80 30.92 5.98
C THR A 162 33.55 30.39 4.56
N THR A 163 34.58 30.27 3.73
CA THR A 163 34.39 29.75 2.37
C THR A 163 34.05 28.25 2.37
N ILE A 164 33.30 27.78 1.37
CA ILE A 164 33.06 26.34 1.16
C ILE A 164 34.37 25.58 0.94
N GLN A 165 35.37 26.23 0.32
CA GLN A 165 36.70 25.68 0.09
C GLN A 165 37.44 25.39 1.40
N ASP A 166 37.35 26.27 2.40
CA ASP A 166 38.02 26.07 3.69
C ASP A 166 37.48 24.85 4.43
N PHE A 167 36.17 24.63 4.40
CA PHE A 167 35.57 23.41 4.94
C PHE A 167 35.96 22.18 4.12
N ALA A 168 35.93 22.27 2.79
CA ALA A 168 36.27 21.16 1.91
C ALA A 168 37.74 20.70 2.04
N LYS A 169 38.67 21.60 2.40
CA LYS A 169 40.06 21.25 2.71
C LYS A 169 40.22 20.40 3.98
N CYS A 170 39.19 20.33 4.82
CA CYS A 170 39.21 19.56 6.07
C CYS A 170 38.76 18.10 5.91
N CYS A 171 38.61 17.59 4.68
CA CYS A 171 38.20 16.22 4.42
C CYS A 171 38.83 15.63 3.16
N ASP A 172 38.85 14.30 3.06
CA ASP A 172 39.24 13.56 1.86
C ASP A 172 38.07 13.43 0.88
N LEU A 173 36.84 13.35 1.40
CA LEU A 173 35.60 13.41 0.63
C LEU A 173 34.57 14.29 1.32
N LEU A 174 33.91 15.11 0.51
CA LEU A 174 32.80 15.96 0.93
C LEU A 174 31.52 15.56 0.19
N SER A 175 30.44 15.31 0.93
CA SER A 175 29.10 15.16 0.37
C SER A 175 28.34 16.49 0.48
N LEU A 176 27.75 16.98 -0.61
CA LEU A 176 26.95 18.20 -0.67
C LEU A 176 25.55 17.91 -1.19
N ASP A 177 24.52 18.35 -0.49
CA ASP A 177 23.12 18.19 -0.91
C ASP A 177 22.57 19.51 -1.47
N PHE A 178 21.74 19.43 -2.51
CA PHE A 178 21.09 20.58 -3.13
C PHE A 178 19.56 20.59 -2.91
N SER A 179 19.00 19.48 -2.42
CA SER A 179 17.56 19.23 -2.31
C SER A 179 16.94 19.63 -0.96
N LYS A 180 17.74 20.26 -0.09
CA LYS A 180 17.29 20.82 1.18
C LYS A 180 16.97 22.31 1.02
N ASN A 181 17.58 23.19 1.81
CA ASN A 181 17.21 24.62 1.83
C ASN A 181 17.62 25.37 0.56
N LEU A 182 18.48 24.78 -0.29
CA LEU A 182 18.76 25.31 -1.63
C LEU A 182 17.58 25.13 -2.58
N GLY A 183 16.63 24.23 -2.31
CA GLY A 183 15.37 24.13 -3.05
C GLY A 183 15.44 23.36 -4.37
N ALA A 184 16.51 22.58 -4.63
CA ALA A 184 16.49 21.65 -5.76
C ALA A 184 15.45 20.54 -5.53
N PRO A 185 14.82 20.00 -6.59
CA PRO A 185 13.86 18.90 -6.42
C PRO A 185 14.53 17.62 -5.90
N MET A 186 15.75 17.34 -6.36
CA MET A 186 16.58 16.19 -5.97
C MET A 186 18.05 16.53 -6.30
N GLY A 187 18.97 15.72 -5.76
CA GLY A 187 20.37 15.76 -6.15
C GLY A 187 21.32 16.08 -5.00
N ALA A 188 22.44 15.38 -5.00
CA ALA A 188 23.60 15.64 -4.17
C ALA A 188 24.87 15.43 -5.01
N MET A 189 26.03 15.69 -4.42
CA MET A 189 27.32 15.53 -5.09
C MET A 189 28.38 15.09 -4.11
N VAL A 190 29.27 14.21 -4.56
CA VAL A 190 30.48 13.86 -3.81
C VAL A 190 31.68 14.56 -4.46
N VAL A 191 32.51 15.21 -3.65
CA VAL A 191 33.64 16.04 -4.09
C VAL A 191 34.93 15.52 -3.45
N GLY A 192 36.02 15.46 -4.23
CA GLY A 192 37.32 14.97 -3.76
C GLY A 192 38.37 14.87 -4.87
N SER A 193 39.41 14.05 -4.64
CA SER A 193 40.45 13.80 -5.65
C SER A 193 39.90 13.03 -6.86
N ALA A 194 40.46 13.28 -8.04
CA ALA A 194 40.06 12.64 -9.29
C ALA A 194 40.16 11.10 -9.20
N LYS A 195 41.17 10.59 -8.49
CA LYS A 195 41.35 9.16 -8.24
C LYS A 195 40.16 8.56 -7.49
N VAL A 196 39.70 9.21 -6.41
CA VAL A 196 38.60 8.70 -5.60
C VAL A 196 37.25 8.91 -6.30
N ILE A 197 37.05 10.03 -7.00
CA ILE A 197 35.82 10.26 -7.78
C ILE A 197 35.65 9.24 -8.90
N LYS A 198 36.74 8.81 -9.56
CA LYS A 198 36.70 7.71 -10.54
C LYS A 198 36.20 6.40 -9.91
N ARG A 199 36.63 6.10 -8.68
CA ARG A 199 36.14 4.96 -7.90
C ARG A 199 34.67 5.12 -7.54
N ILE A 200 34.25 6.32 -7.14
CA ILE A 200 32.84 6.64 -6.85
C ILE A 200 31.95 6.40 -8.06
N LYS A 201 32.33 6.86 -9.27
CA LYS A 201 31.51 6.64 -10.47
C LYS A 201 31.28 5.14 -10.77
N ARG A 202 32.27 4.28 -10.48
CA ARG A 202 32.11 2.80 -10.57
C ARG A 202 31.16 2.27 -9.51
N LEU A 203 31.31 2.67 -8.25
CA LEU A 203 30.42 2.26 -7.16
C LEU A 203 28.99 2.75 -7.40
N ARG A 204 28.82 3.99 -7.84
CA ARG A 204 27.56 4.61 -8.24
C ARG A 204 26.84 3.76 -9.28
N LYS A 205 27.57 3.23 -10.28
CA LYS A 205 27.00 2.33 -11.28
C LYS A 205 26.50 1.02 -10.66
N SER A 206 27.25 0.43 -9.71
CA SER A 206 26.90 -0.85 -9.09
C SER A 206 25.61 -0.82 -8.25
N ILE A 207 25.27 0.34 -7.67
CA ILE A 207 24.07 0.52 -6.83
C ILE A 207 22.92 1.22 -7.58
N GLY A 208 22.97 1.26 -8.91
CA GLY A 208 21.89 1.83 -9.74
C GLY A 208 21.86 3.36 -9.82
N GLY A 209 22.87 4.07 -9.32
CA GLY A 209 22.96 5.53 -9.36
C GLY A 209 23.49 6.12 -10.68
N GLY A 210 23.93 5.27 -11.62
CA GLY A 210 24.45 5.71 -12.92
C GLY A 210 23.33 6.05 -13.91
N MET A 211 22.79 7.27 -13.78
CA MET A 211 21.74 7.82 -14.64
C MET A 211 22.23 8.06 -16.08
N ARG A 212 21.28 8.17 -17.03
CA ARG A 212 21.54 8.49 -18.44
C ARG A 212 21.47 9.99 -18.65
N GLN A 213 20.29 10.54 -18.89
CA GLN A 213 20.06 11.98 -19.10
C GLN A 213 19.95 12.76 -17.77
N ALA A 214 21.03 12.75 -16.99
CA ALA A 214 21.09 13.38 -15.67
C ALA A 214 21.02 14.92 -15.71
N GLY A 215 21.30 15.53 -16.86
CA GLY A 215 21.40 16.98 -17.07
C GLY A 215 20.17 17.76 -16.63
N VAL A 216 18.97 17.18 -16.71
CA VAL A 216 17.73 17.79 -16.23
C VAL A 216 17.78 18.04 -14.72
N LEU A 217 18.22 17.04 -13.95
CA LEU A 217 18.33 17.12 -12.49
C LEU A 217 19.54 17.96 -12.08
N ALA A 218 20.69 17.74 -12.72
CA ALA A 218 21.90 18.51 -12.46
C ALA A 218 21.68 20.01 -12.71
N SER A 219 20.99 20.38 -13.79
CA SER A 219 20.64 21.77 -14.08
C SER A 219 19.71 22.39 -13.04
N ALA A 220 18.80 21.61 -12.46
CA ALA A 220 17.90 22.09 -11.41
C ALA A 220 18.66 22.34 -10.10
N ALA A 221 19.54 21.40 -9.73
CA ALA A 221 20.43 21.55 -8.58
C ALA A 221 21.39 22.74 -8.75
N ARG A 222 21.95 22.94 -9.95
CA ARG A 222 22.79 24.10 -10.28
C ARG A 222 22.02 25.41 -10.14
N GLN A 223 20.81 25.48 -10.69
CA GLN A 223 19.98 26.68 -10.58
C GLN A 223 19.64 26.99 -9.11
N ALA A 224 19.24 25.97 -8.35
CA ALA A 224 18.99 26.08 -6.91
C ALA A 224 20.20 26.64 -6.14
N LEU A 225 21.40 26.14 -6.43
CA LEU A 225 22.65 26.68 -5.85
C LEU A 225 22.84 28.15 -6.23
N PHE A 226 22.75 28.50 -7.51
CA PHE A 226 23.04 29.86 -7.98
C PHE A 226 22.03 30.89 -7.48
N GLU A 227 20.77 30.50 -7.39
CA GLU A 227 19.68 31.36 -6.97
C GLU A 227 19.69 31.59 -5.46
N ASN A 228 19.96 30.55 -4.66
CA ASN A 228 19.82 30.61 -3.19
C ASN A 228 21.13 30.77 -2.42
N PHE A 229 22.29 30.54 -3.05
CA PHE A 229 23.62 30.69 -2.43
C PHE A 229 24.56 31.54 -3.27
N GLY A 230 24.54 31.36 -4.59
CA GLY A 230 25.44 31.99 -5.56
C GLY A 230 26.40 30.99 -6.21
N SER A 231 27.20 31.47 -7.17
CA SER A 231 28.16 30.65 -7.93
C SER A 231 29.58 30.67 -7.36
N GLY A 232 29.81 31.37 -6.24
CA GLY A 232 31.12 31.54 -5.63
C GLY A 232 31.34 30.62 -4.44
N GLN A 233 32.44 30.86 -3.72
CA GLN A 233 32.80 30.09 -2.52
C GLN A 233 32.09 30.59 -1.25
N LEU A 234 31.50 31.77 -1.30
CA LEU A 234 30.77 32.42 -0.21
C LEU A 234 29.29 32.53 -0.56
N ASN A 235 28.45 32.56 0.47
CA ASN A 235 27.05 32.91 0.27
C ASN A 235 26.93 34.39 -0.12
N THR A 236 26.44 34.64 -1.33
CA THR A 236 26.19 35.99 -1.88
C THR A 236 24.70 36.32 -1.98
N LYS A 237 23.84 35.39 -1.59
CA LYS A 237 22.39 35.50 -1.67
C LYS A 237 21.78 35.61 -0.28
N SER A 238 20.60 36.22 -0.20
CA SER A 238 19.90 36.46 1.06
C SER A 238 19.10 35.27 1.57
N SER A 239 18.77 34.29 0.71
CA SER A 239 17.83 33.20 1.02
C SER A 239 18.21 32.42 2.29
N LEU A 240 19.44 31.90 2.37
CA LEU A 240 19.86 31.13 3.55
C LEU A 240 19.90 31.99 4.81
N LYS A 241 20.45 33.21 4.73
CA LYS A 241 20.49 34.15 5.86
C LYS A 241 19.10 34.51 6.36
N ALA A 242 18.15 34.75 5.46
CA ALA A 242 16.76 35.01 5.82
C ALA A 242 16.14 33.83 6.58
N SER A 243 16.45 32.59 6.17
CA SER A 243 16.00 31.40 6.90
C SER A 243 16.61 31.29 8.31
N HIS A 244 17.87 31.70 8.48
CA HIS A 244 18.52 31.77 9.80
C HIS A 244 17.88 32.84 10.68
N ASP A 245 17.56 34.01 10.11
CA ASP A 245 16.92 35.10 10.84
C ASP A 245 15.50 34.72 11.30
N ILE A 246 14.76 33.98 10.48
CA ILE A 246 13.47 33.39 10.86
C ILE A 246 13.65 32.38 11.99
N ALA A 247 14.59 31.44 11.88
CA ALA A 247 14.85 30.46 12.93
C ALA A 247 15.23 31.16 14.26
N LYS A 248 16.11 32.15 14.23
CA LYS A 248 16.50 32.94 15.42
C LYS A 248 15.33 33.72 16.00
N ARG A 249 14.42 34.21 15.17
CA ARG A 249 13.19 34.90 15.63
C ARG A 249 12.26 33.91 16.31
N ILE A 250 12.05 32.72 15.74
CA ILE A 250 11.21 31.67 16.33
C ILE A 250 11.79 31.18 17.66
N GLY A 251 13.11 30.96 17.72
CA GLY A 251 13.80 30.59 18.96
C GLY A 251 13.58 31.63 20.07
N ARG A 252 13.81 32.92 19.76
CA ARG A 252 13.54 34.02 20.71
C ARG A 252 12.08 34.08 21.12
N MET A 253 11.14 33.98 20.18
CA MET A 253 9.71 33.99 20.49
C MET A 253 9.28 32.87 21.46
N TRP A 254 9.95 31.72 21.40
CA TRP A 254 9.73 30.60 22.30
C TRP A 254 10.31 30.86 23.69
N GLU A 255 11.57 31.33 23.75
CA GLU A 255 12.24 31.65 25.01
C GLU A 255 11.57 32.82 25.75
N ASP A 256 11.14 33.86 25.03
CA ASP A 256 10.38 35.00 25.57
C ASP A 256 9.05 34.57 26.22
N ARG A 257 8.54 33.39 25.84
CA ARG A 257 7.32 32.78 26.41
C ARG A 257 7.62 31.75 27.51
N GLY A 258 8.85 31.69 28.00
CA GLY A 258 9.30 30.76 29.04
C GLY A 258 9.67 29.37 28.53
N GLY A 259 9.69 29.16 27.21
CA GLY A 259 10.11 27.90 26.61
C GLY A 259 11.62 27.70 26.67
N LYS A 260 12.08 26.45 26.64
CA LYS A 260 13.52 26.11 26.55
C LYS A 260 13.87 25.54 25.18
N LEU A 261 15.06 25.84 24.69
CA LEU A 261 15.62 25.22 23.50
C LEU A 261 16.54 24.05 23.89
N LEU A 262 16.52 22.98 23.10
CA LEU A 262 17.43 21.85 23.27
C LEU A 262 18.86 22.23 22.86
N ARG A 263 19.01 23.17 21.91
CA ARG A 263 20.28 23.59 21.32
C ARG A 263 20.23 25.05 20.87
N PRO A 264 21.38 25.77 20.83
CA PRO A 264 21.46 27.11 20.25
C PRO A 264 21.02 27.15 18.78
N VAL A 265 20.39 28.25 18.37
CA VAL A 265 19.95 28.48 16.98
C VAL A 265 21.06 29.15 16.17
N GLU A 266 21.85 28.36 15.47
CA GLU A 266 22.97 28.85 14.65
C GLU A 266 22.63 29.00 13.17
N THR A 267 21.71 28.17 12.66
CA THR A 267 21.34 28.12 11.24
C THR A 267 19.81 28.13 11.06
N ASN A 268 19.24 27.32 10.17
CA ASN A 268 17.82 27.29 9.83
C ASN A 268 16.98 26.31 10.67
N MET A 269 17.52 25.79 11.77
CA MET A 269 16.83 24.84 12.65
C MET A 269 16.63 25.40 14.05
N VAL A 270 15.46 25.12 14.62
CA VAL A 270 15.12 25.44 16.01
C VAL A 270 14.64 24.17 16.68
N TRP A 271 15.32 23.77 17.76
CA TRP A 271 14.97 22.59 18.53
C TRP A 271 14.30 22.99 19.84
N LEU A 272 12.97 22.90 19.89
CA LEU A 272 12.18 23.23 21.07
C LEU A 272 12.21 22.07 22.08
N ASP A 273 12.50 22.35 23.35
CA ASP A 273 12.35 21.39 24.45
C ASP A 273 10.91 21.43 24.96
N LEU A 274 10.02 20.76 24.23
CA LEU A 274 8.60 20.68 24.58
C LEU A 274 8.37 20.04 25.95
N ARG A 275 9.21 19.06 26.32
CA ARG A 275 9.10 18.34 27.59
C ARG A 275 9.42 19.26 28.77
N ALA A 276 10.48 20.06 28.68
CA ALA A 276 10.80 21.04 29.71
C ALA A 276 9.72 22.13 29.86
N SER A 277 8.96 22.40 28.80
CA SER A 277 7.82 23.32 28.82
C SER A 277 6.48 22.67 29.21
N GLY A 278 6.46 21.37 29.55
CA GLY A 278 5.24 20.64 29.90
C GLY A 278 4.26 20.45 28.73
N VAL A 279 4.72 20.58 27.48
CA VAL A 279 3.89 20.47 26.28
C VAL A 279 4.03 19.06 25.68
N GLY A 280 2.90 18.35 25.56
CA GLY A 280 2.85 17.07 24.85
C GLY A 280 3.01 17.26 23.34
N VAL A 281 3.76 16.36 22.69
CA VAL A 281 3.98 16.39 21.22
C VAL A 281 2.65 16.31 20.45
N SER A 282 1.70 15.50 20.93
CA SER A 282 0.35 15.40 20.35
C SER A 282 -0.39 16.73 20.38
N ASP A 283 -0.32 17.44 21.50
CA ASP A 283 -1.03 18.70 21.71
C ASP A 283 -0.40 19.80 20.86
N TRP A 284 0.94 19.86 20.83
CA TRP A 284 1.70 20.72 19.94
C TRP A 284 1.25 20.56 18.49
N ASN A 285 1.23 19.32 17.99
CA ASN A 285 0.82 19.02 16.62
C ASN A 285 -0.67 19.32 16.36
N ASN A 286 -1.54 19.07 17.33
CA ASN A 286 -2.97 19.37 17.21
C ASN A 286 -3.21 20.88 17.13
N ILE A 287 -2.49 21.68 17.92
CA ILE A 287 -2.52 23.15 17.84
C ILE A 287 -2.02 23.60 16.47
N GLY A 288 -0.89 23.06 16.00
CA GLY A 288 -0.39 23.33 14.64
C GLY A 288 -1.46 23.09 13.58
N LYS A 289 -2.09 21.91 13.59
CA LYS A 289 -3.16 21.55 12.65
C LYS A 289 -4.34 22.52 12.70
N LYS A 290 -4.78 22.95 13.90
CA LYS A 290 -5.87 23.94 14.05
C LYS A 290 -5.55 25.27 13.35
N HIS A 291 -4.27 25.64 13.29
CA HIS A 291 -3.80 26.87 12.65
C HIS A 291 -3.25 26.66 11.22
N GLY A 292 -3.39 25.46 10.65
CA GLY A 292 -2.84 25.14 9.33
C GLY A 292 -1.32 25.06 9.27
N ILE A 293 -0.64 24.96 10.42
CA ILE A 293 0.82 24.89 10.54
C ILE A 293 1.23 23.43 10.81
N ARG A 294 2.20 22.92 10.04
CA ARG A 294 2.83 21.63 10.35
C ARG A 294 4.01 21.87 11.27
N LEU A 295 3.92 21.37 12.50
CA LEU A 295 4.91 21.61 13.55
C LEU A 295 5.86 20.43 13.80
N ASP A 296 5.60 19.29 13.16
CA ASP A 296 6.51 18.16 13.07
C ASP A 296 6.52 17.52 11.66
N ALA A 297 7.53 16.70 11.40
CA ALA A 297 7.67 15.91 10.17
C ALA A 297 7.01 14.52 10.29
N ALA A 298 6.18 14.27 11.31
CA ALA A 298 5.46 13.02 11.40
C ALA A 298 4.42 12.96 10.28
N VAL A 299 4.71 12.15 9.26
CA VAL A 299 3.70 11.67 8.33
C VAL A 299 2.57 11.07 9.18
N PRO A 300 1.29 11.43 8.98
CA PRO A 300 0.20 10.77 9.67
C PRO A 300 0.35 9.27 9.42
N SER A 301 0.60 8.49 10.48
CA SER A 301 0.79 7.06 10.33
C SER A 301 -0.45 6.46 9.62
N PRO A 302 -0.29 5.68 8.54
CA PRO A 302 -1.40 5.01 7.86
C PRO A 302 -2.19 4.05 8.77
N SER A 303 -1.67 3.77 9.98
CA SER A 303 -2.30 2.93 11.01
C SER A 303 -3.79 3.23 11.21
N ILE A 304 -4.20 4.50 11.24
CA ILE A 304 -5.61 4.84 11.48
C ILE A 304 -6.51 4.48 10.29
N ILE A 305 -5.98 4.52 9.06
CA ILE A 305 -6.69 4.06 7.87
C ILE A 305 -6.81 2.54 7.91
N TYR A 306 -5.75 1.81 8.28
CA TYR A 306 -5.81 0.35 8.39
C TYR A 306 -6.79 -0.11 9.46
N VAL A 307 -6.74 0.48 10.66
CA VAL A 307 -7.68 0.17 11.75
C VAL A 307 -9.11 0.53 11.34
N GLY A 308 -9.32 1.71 10.75
CA GLY A 308 -10.64 2.13 10.26
C GLY A 308 -11.20 1.19 9.19
N ARG A 309 -10.36 0.75 8.24
CA ARG A 309 -10.76 -0.22 7.20
C ARG A 309 -11.04 -1.61 7.77
N PHE A 310 -10.29 -2.04 8.77
CA PHE A 310 -10.55 -3.30 9.47
C PHE A 310 -11.91 -3.26 10.17
N ILE A 311 -12.20 -2.23 10.95
CA ILE A 311 -13.47 -2.09 11.66
C ILE A 311 -14.64 -1.97 10.66
N ALA A 312 -14.48 -1.17 9.61
CA ALA A 312 -15.50 -1.04 8.56
C ALA A 312 -15.76 -2.38 7.85
N GLY A 313 -14.70 -3.12 7.49
CA GLY A 313 -14.80 -4.44 6.90
C GLY A 313 -15.50 -5.44 7.82
N PHE A 314 -15.07 -5.53 9.07
CA PHE A 314 -15.65 -6.41 10.10
C PHE A 314 -17.15 -6.14 10.29
N SER A 315 -17.54 -4.86 10.46
CA SER A 315 -18.94 -4.48 10.62
C SER A 315 -19.78 -4.73 9.36
N SER A 316 -19.21 -4.54 8.17
CA SER A 316 -19.90 -4.77 6.88
C SER A 316 -20.11 -6.26 6.57
N ALA A 317 -19.28 -7.15 7.13
CA ALA A 317 -19.37 -8.59 6.90
C ALA A 317 -20.69 -9.17 7.44
N VAL A 318 -21.18 -8.67 8.57
CA VAL A 318 -22.39 -9.16 9.25
C VAL A 318 -23.64 -9.12 8.35
N PRO A 319 -24.07 -7.95 7.83
CA PRO A 319 -25.23 -7.90 6.94
C PRO A 319 -25.03 -8.65 5.63
N SER A 320 -23.78 -8.78 5.15
CA SER A 320 -23.48 -9.47 3.89
C SER A 320 -23.73 -10.99 3.95
N VAL A 321 -23.61 -11.60 5.12
CA VAL A 321 -23.79 -13.05 5.33
C VAL A 321 -25.22 -13.37 5.80
N VAL A 322 -25.80 -12.51 6.65
CA VAL A 322 -27.11 -12.76 7.28
C VAL A 322 -28.27 -12.63 6.27
N ILE A 323 -28.13 -11.79 5.24
CA ILE A 323 -29.23 -11.44 4.33
C ILE A 323 -29.84 -12.65 3.60
N ALA A 324 -29.02 -13.64 3.21
CA ALA A 324 -29.51 -14.84 2.53
C ALA A 324 -30.46 -15.64 3.44
N GLY A 325 -30.07 -15.85 4.71
CA GLY A 325 -30.90 -16.50 5.72
C GLY A 325 -32.14 -15.68 6.07
N SER A 326 -32.02 -14.35 6.20
CA SER A 326 -33.20 -13.49 6.46
C SER A 326 -34.23 -13.54 5.33
N VAL A 327 -33.79 -13.61 4.07
CA VAL A 327 -34.71 -13.76 2.93
C VAL A 327 -35.42 -15.13 2.97
N GLU A 328 -34.73 -16.19 3.40
CA GLU A 328 -35.35 -17.51 3.63
C GLU A 328 -36.39 -17.48 4.75
N ASP A 329 -36.13 -16.74 5.84
CA ASP A 329 -37.06 -16.61 6.97
C ASP A 329 -38.31 -15.78 6.64
N ILE A 330 -38.19 -14.76 5.79
CA ILE A 330 -39.27 -13.79 5.52
C ILE A 330 -40.17 -14.22 4.36
N PHE A 331 -39.64 -14.91 3.34
CA PHE A 331 -40.34 -15.14 2.07
C PHE A 331 -40.56 -16.62 1.74
N ASN A 332 -41.77 -16.95 1.28
CA ASN A 332 -42.09 -18.28 0.77
C ASN A 332 -41.31 -18.64 -0.51
N SER A 333 -41.19 -19.93 -0.83
CA SER A 333 -40.35 -20.44 -1.92
C SER A 333 -40.61 -19.80 -3.29
N LYS A 334 -41.87 -19.42 -3.60
CA LYS A 334 -42.23 -18.77 -4.87
C LYS A 334 -41.80 -17.30 -4.94
N ARG A 335 -41.94 -16.54 -3.85
CA ARG A 335 -41.49 -15.13 -3.77
C ARG A 335 -39.98 -15.04 -3.56
N ARG A 336 -39.39 -16.01 -2.86
CA ARG A 336 -37.95 -16.12 -2.59
C ARG A 336 -37.12 -16.04 -3.87
N VAL A 337 -37.53 -16.72 -4.94
CA VAL A 337 -36.82 -16.69 -6.23
C VAL A 337 -36.60 -15.26 -6.72
N TRP A 338 -37.62 -14.41 -6.66
CA TRP A 338 -37.55 -13.03 -7.13
C TRP A 338 -36.76 -12.12 -6.21
N ILE A 339 -36.92 -12.26 -4.89
CA ILE A 339 -36.19 -11.43 -3.92
C ILE A 339 -34.68 -11.72 -3.96
N VAL A 340 -34.28 -12.99 -4.05
CA VAL A 340 -32.86 -13.36 -4.14
C VAL A 340 -32.24 -12.85 -5.45
N VAL A 341 -32.99 -12.83 -6.56
CA VAL A 341 -32.52 -12.25 -7.82
C VAL A 341 -32.29 -10.75 -7.69
N LEU A 342 -33.28 -10.02 -7.16
CA LEU A 342 -33.19 -8.58 -6.98
C LEU A 342 -32.00 -8.21 -6.08
N TRP A 343 -31.80 -8.96 -5.00
CA TRP A 343 -30.64 -8.81 -4.13
C TRP A 343 -29.33 -9.04 -4.89
N ASN A 344 -29.20 -10.18 -5.58
CA ASN A 344 -27.95 -10.53 -6.26
C ASN A 344 -27.61 -9.52 -7.37
N VAL A 345 -28.59 -9.13 -8.19
CA VAL A 345 -28.46 -8.05 -9.18
C VAL A 345 -28.04 -6.75 -8.50
N GLY A 346 -28.68 -6.35 -7.40
CA GLY A 346 -28.32 -5.17 -6.64
C GLY A 346 -26.88 -5.19 -6.13
N THR A 347 -26.41 -6.33 -5.61
CA THR A 347 -25.02 -6.47 -5.14
C THR A 347 -24.00 -6.32 -6.27
N THR A 348 -24.24 -6.98 -7.41
CA THR A 348 -23.34 -6.92 -8.57
C THR A 348 -23.38 -5.55 -9.24
N MET A 349 -24.55 -4.90 -9.32
CA MET A 349 -24.66 -3.52 -9.81
C MET A 349 -23.91 -2.56 -8.89
N GLY A 350 -24.01 -2.70 -7.57
CA GLY A 350 -23.22 -1.90 -6.62
C GLY A 350 -21.72 -1.98 -6.86
N LEU A 351 -21.20 -3.19 -7.14
CA LEU A 351 -19.80 -3.38 -7.53
C LEU A 351 -19.43 -2.67 -8.82
N CYS A 352 -20.31 -2.74 -9.84
CA CYS A 352 -20.06 -2.11 -11.14
C CYS A 352 -20.11 -0.58 -11.05
N PHE A 353 -21.01 -0.02 -10.25
CA PHE A 353 -21.11 1.42 -10.06
C PHE A 353 -19.99 1.98 -9.18
N GLY A 354 -19.38 1.18 -8.30
CA GLY A 354 -18.31 1.61 -7.39
C GLY A 354 -17.18 2.38 -8.08
N PRO A 355 -16.52 1.83 -9.12
CA PRO A 355 -15.48 2.52 -9.88
C PRO A 355 -15.97 3.80 -10.57
N ILE A 356 -17.19 3.80 -11.12
CA ILE A 356 -17.79 4.96 -11.79
C ILE A 356 -18.03 6.08 -10.78
N TYR A 357 -18.71 5.75 -9.68
CA TYR A 357 -18.96 6.63 -8.54
C TYR A 357 -17.65 7.24 -8.01
N ALA A 358 -16.63 6.41 -7.78
CA ALA A 358 -15.34 6.88 -7.28
C ALA A 358 -14.62 7.79 -8.28
N ALA A 359 -14.61 7.45 -9.57
CA ALA A 359 -13.94 8.22 -10.61
C ALA A 359 -14.58 9.61 -10.79
N TYR A 360 -15.91 9.69 -10.88
CA TYR A 360 -16.62 10.95 -11.10
C TYR A 360 -16.60 11.85 -9.86
N ILE A 361 -16.79 11.31 -8.66
CA ILE A 361 -16.70 12.12 -7.42
C ILE A 361 -15.28 12.63 -7.21
N THR A 362 -14.26 11.80 -7.46
CA THR A 362 -12.87 12.23 -7.34
C THR A 362 -12.56 13.37 -8.31
N ALA A 363 -13.08 13.31 -9.54
CA ALA A 363 -12.90 14.35 -10.54
C ALA A 363 -13.64 15.66 -10.18
N ALA A 364 -14.85 15.57 -9.62
CA ALA A 364 -15.69 16.74 -9.34
C ALA A 364 -15.41 17.41 -7.98
N ALA A 365 -15.22 16.62 -6.93
CA ALA A 365 -15.15 17.10 -5.54
C ALA A 365 -13.90 16.62 -4.78
N GLY A 366 -13.04 15.82 -5.42
CA GLY A 366 -11.84 15.25 -4.81
C GLY A 366 -12.07 13.94 -4.05
N TRP A 367 -10.99 13.20 -3.81
CA TRP A 367 -11.05 11.82 -3.30
C TRP A 367 -11.68 11.67 -1.91
N ARG A 368 -11.62 12.71 -1.06
CA ARG A 368 -12.21 12.67 0.30
C ARG A 368 -13.73 12.52 0.26
N TRP A 369 -14.38 13.11 -0.75
CA TRP A 369 -15.82 13.06 -0.91
C TRP A 369 -16.36 11.68 -1.28
N VAL A 370 -15.53 10.79 -1.83
CA VAL A 370 -15.87 9.37 -2.01
C VAL A 370 -16.18 8.73 -0.65
N PHE A 371 -15.37 9.03 0.38
CA PHE A 371 -15.58 8.49 1.72
C PHE A 371 -16.71 9.19 2.46
N TYR A 372 -16.84 10.52 2.34
CA TYR A 372 -17.91 11.26 3.01
C TYR A 372 -19.29 10.85 2.50
N SER A 373 -19.48 10.77 1.18
CA SER A 373 -20.78 10.38 0.63
C SER A 373 -21.11 8.92 0.93
N ALA A 374 -20.14 8.00 0.89
CA ALA A 374 -20.34 6.61 1.35
C ALA A 374 -20.74 6.54 2.83
N GLY A 375 -20.10 7.35 3.68
CA GLY A 375 -20.42 7.43 5.11
C GLY A 375 -21.82 7.97 5.38
N ILE A 376 -22.24 9.03 4.68
CA ILE A 376 -23.60 9.60 4.79
C ILE A 376 -24.65 8.57 4.40
N VAL A 377 -24.49 7.92 3.24
CA VAL A 377 -25.43 6.90 2.76
C VAL A 377 -25.50 5.73 3.74
N THR A 378 -24.35 5.25 4.23
CA THR A 378 -24.30 4.16 5.21
C THR A 378 -24.99 4.54 6.52
N GLY A 379 -24.80 5.77 7.00
CA GLY A 379 -25.46 6.28 8.21
C GLY A 379 -26.98 6.35 8.09
N ILE A 380 -27.48 6.80 6.94
CA ILE A 380 -28.93 6.82 6.64
C ILE A 380 -29.49 5.39 6.62
N LEU A 381 -28.82 4.47 5.90
CA LEU A 381 -29.23 3.07 5.81
C LEU A 381 -29.20 2.38 7.18
N PHE A 382 -28.19 2.67 8.01
CA PHE A 382 -28.10 2.15 9.38
C PHE A 382 -29.30 2.57 10.24
N GLY A 383 -29.76 3.82 10.12
CA GLY A 383 -30.99 4.27 10.78
C GLY A 383 -32.21 3.45 10.37
N GLY A 384 -32.30 3.03 9.10
CA GLY A 384 -33.36 2.16 8.60
C GLY A 384 -33.32 0.74 9.18
N VAL A 385 -32.14 0.20 9.48
CA VAL A 385 -31.97 -1.12 10.09
C VAL A 385 -32.56 -1.18 11.51
N LEU A 386 -32.54 -0.07 12.25
CA LEU A 386 -33.12 0.00 13.60
C LEU A 386 -34.64 -0.22 13.64
N ALA A 387 -35.32 -0.06 12.50
CA ALA A 387 -36.76 -0.30 12.37
C ALA A 387 -37.11 -1.76 12.02
N ILE A 388 -36.11 -2.60 11.72
CA ILE A 388 -36.32 -4.00 11.36
C ILE A 388 -36.69 -4.80 12.62
N LYS A 389 -37.78 -5.58 12.53
CA LYS A 389 -38.25 -6.47 13.61
C LYS A 389 -37.62 -7.85 13.48
N GLU A 390 -37.52 -8.56 14.60
CA GLU A 390 -37.08 -9.96 14.64
C GLU A 390 -37.93 -10.83 13.70
N SER A 391 -37.27 -11.54 12.79
CA SER A 391 -37.89 -12.42 11.78
C SER A 391 -37.63 -13.90 12.06
N ARG A 392 -36.66 -14.25 12.90
CA ARG A 392 -36.23 -15.64 13.10
C ARG A 392 -37.28 -16.42 13.88
N SER A 393 -37.78 -17.48 13.28
CA SER A 393 -38.88 -18.30 13.82
C SER A 393 -38.53 -18.94 15.16
N SER A 394 -37.29 -19.41 15.35
CA SER A 394 -36.81 -19.97 16.62
C SER A 394 -36.83 -18.95 17.76
N SER A 395 -36.36 -17.72 17.52
CA SER A 395 -36.36 -16.60 18.49
C SER A 395 -37.78 -16.15 18.85
N LEU A 396 -38.65 -16.01 17.85
CA LEU A 396 -40.06 -15.65 18.05
C LEU A 396 -40.82 -16.73 18.81
N LEU A 397 -40.58 -18.00 18.48
CA LEU A 397 -41.17 -19.14 19.19
C LEU A 397 -40.64 -19.22 20.64
N SER A 398 -39.34 -19.02 20.86
CA SER A 398 -38.74 -18.90 22.20
C SER A 398 -39.43 -17.83 23.04
N SER A 399 -39.70 -16.66 22.44
CA SER A 399 -40.37 -15.54 23.11
C SER A 399 -41.81 -15.89 23.47
N LYS A 400 -42.57 -16.49 22.53
CA LYS A 400 -43.94 -16.95 22.75
C LYS A 400 -44.02 -18.06 23.80
N MET A 401 -43.11 -19.03 23.76
CA MET A 401 -43.06 -20.11 24.75
C MET A 401 -42.71 -19.59 26.14
N ARG A 402 -41.80 -18.60 26.25
CA ARG A 402 -41.53 -17.90 27.52
C ARG A 402 -42.76 -17.15 28.05
N ALA A 403 -43.55 -16.53 27.17
CA ALA A 403 -44.81 -15.90 27.56
C ALA A 403 -45.85 -16.92 28.05
N ILE A 404 -46.05 -18.01 27.30
CA ILE A 404 -46.98 -19.10 27.69
C ILE A 404 -46.57 -19.73 29.03
N ARG A 405 -45.27 -19.92 29.28
CA ARG A 405 -44.76 -20.46 30.56
C ARG A 405 -44.98 -19.50 31.74
N ARG A 406 -45.09 -18.19 31.49
CA ARG A 406 -45.48 -17.21 32.53
C ARG A 406 -46.97 -17.24 32.80
N ASP A 407 -47.78 -17.41 31.76
CA ASP A 407 -49.23 -17.29 31.85
C ASP A 407 -49.95 -18.62 32.18
N THR A 408 -49.27 -19.77 32.07
CA THR A 408 -49.82 -21.10 32.35
C THR A 408 -48.91 -21.97 33.23
N ASN A 409 -49.50 -22.86 34.01
CA ASN A 409 -48.80 -23.80 34.92
C ASN A 409 -48.24 -25.05 34.19
N ILE A 410 -47.99 -24.97 32.88
CA ILE A 410 -47.51 -26.10 32.07
C ILE A 410 -45.99 -26.19 32.20
N ILE A 411 -45.51 -27.23 32.87
CA ILE A 411 -44.10 -27.38 33.29
C ILE A 411 -43.23 -28.02 32.17
N ASN A 412 -43.83 -28.82 31.28
CA ASN A 412 -43.14 -29.57 30.22
C ASN A 412 -43.42 -28.99 28.82
N LEU A 413 -42.74 -27.90 28.47
CA LEU A 413 -42.69 -27.35 27.13
C LEU A 413 -41.23 -27.32 26.67
N ASP A 414 -40.65 -28.50 26.53
CA ASP A 414 -39.30 -28.64 25.98
C ASP A 414 -39.38 -28.57 24.46
N TRP A 415 -38.68 -27.60 23.88
CA TRP A 415 -38.48 -27.51 22.45
C TRP A 415 -36.98 -27.38 22.20
N HIS A 416 -36.50 -28.11 21.19
CA HIS A 416 -35.08 -28.07 20.84
C HIS A 416 -34.82 -26.82 20.00
N ASN A 417 -34.08 -25.86 20.55
CA ASN A 417 -33.59 -24.72 19.79
C ASN A 417 -32.28 -25.12 19.10
N PRO A 418 -32.24 -25.25 17.76
CA PRO A 418 -31.02 -25.61 17.04
C PRO A 418 -29.92 -24.53 17.14
N ASP A 419 -30.31 -23.32 17.57
CA ASP A 419 -29.45 -22.14 17.62
C ASP A 419 -28.87 -21.87 19.02
N ASP A 420 -29.23 -22.65 20.03
CA ASP A 420 -28.78 -22.43 21.40
C ASP A 420 -27.37 -22.99 21.59
N SER A 421 -26.43 -22.13 21.97
CA SER A 421 -25.05 -22.51 22.29
C SER A 421 -24.83 -22.36 23.80
N PRO A 422 -24.74 -23.45 24.57
CA PRO A 422 -24.72 -23.39 26.03
C PRO A 422 -23.42 -22.80 26.61
N ASP A 423 -22.31 -22.84 25.87
CA ASP A 423 -21.01 -22.31 26.30
C ASP A 423 -20.22 -21.64 25.16
N PHE A 424 -19.22 -20.82 25.53
CA PHE A 424 -18.36 -20.10 24.58
C PHE A 424 -17.60 -21.05 23.65
N ARG A 425 -17.27 -22.26 24.13
CA ARG A 425 -16.61 -23.28 23.33
C ARG A 425 -17.53 -23.80 22.23
N SER A 426 -18.79 -24.14 22.54
CA SER A 426 -19.77 -24.54 21.52
C SER A 426 -20.03 -23.41 20.52
N LEU A 427 -20.01 -22.15 20.96
CA LEU A 427 -20.11 -21.00 20.06
C LEU A 427 -18.92 -20.93 19.08
N VAL A 428 -17.69 -21.08 19.57
CA VAL A 428 -16.48 -21.11 18.72
C VAL A 428 -16.53 -22.30 17.76
N ASP A 429 -16.95 -23.47 18.24
CA ASP A 429 -17.06 -24.67 17.42
C ASP A 429 -18.09 -24.50 16.28
N LEU A 430 -19.21 -23.84 16.57
CA LEU A 430 -20.28 -23.59 15.60
C LEU A 430 -19.95 -22.47 14.61
N VAL A 431 -19.33 -21.37 15.06
CA VAL A 431 -19.09 -20.16 14.28
C VAL A 431 -17.73 -20.19 13.54
N VAL A 432 -16.72 -20.84 14.09
CA VAL A 432 -15.34 -20.83 13.52
C VAL A 432 -14.94 -22.21 13.03
N VAL A 433 -14.98 -23.24 13.88
CA VAL A 433 -14.42 -24.55 13.55
C VAL A 433 -15.23 -25.25 12.46
N ARG A 434 -16.57 -25.24 12.56
CA ARG A 434 -17.44 -25.91 11.59
C ARG A 434 -17.33 -25.35 10.18
N PRO A 435 -17.39 -24.02 9.92
CA PRO A 435 -17.16 -23.47 8.58
C PRO A 435 -15.79 -23.82 8.01
N VAL A 436 -14.72 -23.77 8.83
CA VAL A 436 -13.36 -24.13 8.39
C VAL A 436 -13.28 -25.61 8.03
N LYS A 437 -13.85 -26.49 8.85
CA LYS A 437 -13.88 -27.92 8.58
C LYS A 437 -14.65 -28.21 7.30
N LEU A 438 -15.87 -27.69 7.13
CA LEU A 438 -16.64 -27.84 5.90
C LEU A 438 -15.87 -27.33 4.67
N LEU A 439 -15.19 -26.19 4.77
CA LEU A 439 -14.39 -25.63 3.68
C LEU A 439 -13.18 -26.49 3.32
N LEU A 440 -12.60 -27.26 4.25
CA LEU A 440 -11.40 -28.07 4.00
C LEU A 440 -11.72 -29.55 3.73
N THR A 441 -12.87 -30.05 4.16
CA THR A 441 -13.20 -31.48 4.06
C THR A 441 -14.30 -31.78 3.05
N GLU A 442 -15.21 -30.85 2.75
CA GLU A 442 -16.33 -31.11 1.85
C GLU A 442 -15.99 -30.73 0.40
N PRO A 443 -15.88 -31.70 -0.53
CA PRO A 443 -15.49 -31.43 -1.91
C PRO A 443 -16.46 -30.47 -2.63
N LEU A 444 -17.75 -30.57 -2.29
CA LEU A 444 -18.78 -29.71 -2.86
C LEU A 444 -18.60 -28.25 -2.43
N VAL A 445 -18.30 -28.00 -1.14
CA VAL A 445 -18.07 -26.65 -0.61
C VAL A 445 -16.80 -26.06 -1.23
N ILE A 446 -15.72 -26.85 -1.31
CA ILE A 446 -14.45 -26.43 -1.95
C ILE A 446 -14.67 -26.00 -3.40
N MET A 447 -15.38 -26.84 -4.18
CA MET A 447 -15.63 -26.58 -5.59
C MET A 447 -16.49 -25.33 -5.77
N ILE A 448 -17.61 -25.21 -5.04
CA ILE A 448 -18.50 -24.04 -5.10
C ILE A 448 -17.75 -22.77 -4.68
N ALA A 449 -17.01 -22.83 -3.57
CA ALA A 449 -16.21 -21.73 -3.07
C ALA A 449 -15.18 -21.28 -4.11
N THR A 450 -14.47 -22.21 -4.74
CA THR A 450 -13.44 -21.91 -5.74
C THR A 450 -14.04 -21.21 -6.96
N ILE A 451 -15.07 -21.81 -7.58
CA ILE A 451 -15.68 -21.27 -8.81
C ILE A 451 -16.32 -19.90 -8.54
N SER A 452 -17.10 -19.80 -7.47
CA SER A 452 -17.76 -18.55 -7.11
C SER A 452 -16.74 -17.45 -6.79
N SER A 453 -15.68 -17.77 -6.06
CA SER A 453 -14.64 -16.81 -5.68
C SER A 453 -13.83 -16.31 -6.86
N VAL A 454 -13.43 -17.19 -7.79
CA VAL A 454 -12.73 -16.79 -9.02
C VAL A 454 -13.65 -15.95 -9.89
N SER A 455 -14.90 -16.36 -10.09
CA SER A 455 -15.88 -15.63 -10.89
C SER A 455 -16.12 -14.21 -10.35
N TRP A 456 -16.34 -14.06 -9.04
CA TRP A 456 -16.47 -12.76 -8.39
C TRP A 456 -15.18 -11.95 -8.44
N GLY A 457 -14.05 -12.62 -8.23
CA GLY A 457 -12.73 -12.02 -8.29
C GLY A 457 -12.43 -11.35 -9.62
N ILE A 458 -12.97 -11.85 -10.74
CA ILE A 458 -12.80 -11.25 -12.07
C ILE A 458 -13.38 -9.83 -12.13
N ILE A 459 -14.51 -9.54 -11.48
CA ILE A 459 -15.06 -8.17 -11.43
C ILE A 459 -14.11 -7.23 -10.70
N TYR A 460 -13.50 -7.69 -9.61
CA TYR A 460 -12.50 -6.91 -8.87
C TYR A 460 -11.19 -6.75 -9.64
N LEU A 461 -10.74 -7.79 -10.35
CA LEU A 461 -9.59 -7.69 -11.26
C LEU A 461 -9.83 -6.62 -12.33
N PHE A 462 -11.05 -6.55 -12.86
CA PHE A 462 -11.46 -5.55 -13.83
C PHE A 462 -11.45 -4.11 -13.31
N THR A 463 -11.47 -3.86 -11.99
CA THR A 463 -11.39 -2.48 -11.46
C THR A 463 -10.08 -1.81 -11.81
N GLU A 464 -9.00 -2.59 -11.85
CA GLU A 464 -7.68 -2.12 -12.28
C GLU A 464 -7.46 -2.32 -13.78
N SER A 465 -7.85 -3.48 -14.34
CA SER A 465 -7.49 -3.78 -15.73
C SER A 465 -8.29 -2.98 -16.76
N LEU A 466 -9.59 -2.75 -16.58
CA LEU A 466 -10.40 -2.01 -17.55
C LEU A 466 -9.94 -0.55 -17.66
N THR A 467 -9.65 0.10 -16.54
CA THR A 467 -9.18 1.49 -16.55
C THR A 467 -7.84 1.62 -17.29
N ARG A 468 -6.94 0.65 -17.15
CA ARG A 468 -5.68 0.57 -17.91
C ARG A 468 -5.90 0.30 -19.40
N ILE A 469 -6.71 -0.71 -19.74
CA ILE A 469 -6.98 -1.11 -21.13
C ILE A 469 -7.64 0.04 -21.90
N TYR A 470 -8.69 0.65 -21.36
CA TYR A 470 -9.38 1.76 -22.02
C TYR A 470 -8.57 3.05 -21.98
N GLY A 471 -7.72 3.26 -20.97
CA GLY A 471 -6.71 4.31 -20.98
C GLY A 471 -5.77 4.20 -22.20
N SER A 472 -5.36 2.98 -22.57
CA SER A 472 -4.55 2.75 -23.78
C SER A 472 -5.30 3.04 -25.10
N LEU A 473 -6.62 3.05 -25.06
CA LEU A 473 -7.50 3.46 -26.18
C LEU A 473 -7.74 4.99 -26.22
N GLY A 474 -7.09 5.77 -25.35
CA GLY A 474 -7.19 7.23 -25.30
C GLY A 474 -8.31 7.77 -24.40
N PHE A 475 -8.95 6.92 -23.59
CA PHE A 475 -10.03 7.35 -22.70
C PHE A 475 -9.45 8.05 -21.46
N SER A 476 -10.11 9.12 -21.01
CA SER A 476 -9.80 9.72 -19.71
C SER A 476 -10.13 8.76 -18.56
N ARG A 477 -9.60 9.01 -17.36
CA ARG A 477 -9.85 8.14 -16.19
C ARG A 477 -11.35 7.98 -15.86
N THR A 478 -12.16 9.01 -16.09
CA THR A 478 -13.62 8.94 -15.90
C THR A 478 -14.28 8.12 -17.00
N GLN A 479 -13.91 8.34 -18.26
CA GLN A 479 -14.46 7.59 -19.40
C GLN A 479 -14.07 6.10 -19.34
N ALA A 480 -12.84 5.79 -18.93
CA ALA A 480 -12.34 4.42 -18.79
C ALA A 480 -13.03 3.62 -17.67
N SER A 481 -13.83 4.27 -16.81
CA SER A 481 -14.68 3.60 -15.81
C SER A 481 -16.05 3.18 -16.36
N LEU A 482 -16.50 3.77 -17.48
CA LEU A 482 -17.83 3.49 -18.06
C LEU A 482 -18.04 2.05 -18.60
N PRO A 483 -17.02 1.29 -19.03
CA PRO A 483 -17.20 -0.11 -19.44
C PRO A 483 -17.82 -1.01 -18.37
N PHE A 484 -17.75 -0.63 -17.08
CA PHE A 484 -18.48 -1.31 -16.01
C PHE A 484 -20.00 -1.31 -16.19
N LEU A 485 -20.56 -0.36 -16.94
CA LEU A 485 -21.98 -0.35 -17.29
C LEU A 485 -22.39 -1.56 -18.14
N ALA A 486 -21.49 -2.08 -18.99
CA ALA A 486 -21.77 -3.27 -19.78
C ALA A 486 -21.87 -4.52 -18.89
N ILE A 487 -21.02 -4.63 -17.87
CA ILE A 487 -21.12 -5.69 -16.85
C ILE A 487 -22.46 -5.55 -16.10
N ALA A 488 -22.83 -4.33 -15.69
CA ALA A 488 -24.11 -4.07 -15.01
C ALA A 488 -25.32 -4.46 -15.88
N LEU A 489 -25.31 -4.12 -17.17
CA LEU A 489 -26.36 -4.53 -18.12
C LEU A 489 -26.47 -6.06 -18.24
N GLY A 490 -25.34 -6.76 -18.24
CA GLY A 490 -25.30 -8.22 -18.24
C GLY A 490 -26.06 -8.85 -17.08
N THR A 491 -26.01 -8.24 -15.88
CA THR A 491 -26.71 -8.77 -14.70
C THR A 491 -28.23 -8.85 -14.87
N LEU A 492 -28.83 -8.01 -15.73
CA LEU A 492 -30.26 -8.03 -16.03
C LEU A 492 -30.67 -9.25 -16.84
N LEU A 493 -29.74 -9.93 -17.51
CA LEU A 493 -30.02 -11.16 -18.24
C LEU A 493 -30.28 -12.34 -17.29
N THR A 494 -29.91 -12.26 -16.01
CA THR A 494 -30.21 -13.28 -14.97
C THR A 494 -31.72 -13.48 -14.78
N PHE A 495 -32.57 -12.53 -15.20
CA PHE A 495 -34.03 -12.71 -15.15
C PHE A 495 -34.55 -13.80 -16.12
N PHE A 496 -33.84 -14.09 -17.22
CA PHE A 496 -34.29 -15.08 -18.21
C PHE A 496 -34.23 -16.52 -17.69
N PRO A 497 -33.11 -17.01 -17.10
CA PRO A 497 -33.07 -18.32 -16.46
C PRO A 497 -34.18 -18.53 -15.42
N ARG A 498 -34.64 -17.48 -14.74
CA ARG A 498 -35.71 -17.58 -13.71
C ARG A 498 -37.04 -18.05 -14.27
N LEU A 499 -37.31 -17.80 -15.56
CA LEU A 499 -38.50 -18.34 -16.21
C LEU A 499 -38.45 -19.86 -16.30
N CYS A 500 -37.25 -20.44 -16.46
CA CYS A 500 -37.05 -21.88 -16.44
C CYS A 500 -37.21 -22.44 -15.03
N ASP A 501 -36.63 -21.79 -14.02
CA ASP A 501 -36.79 -22.18 -12.61
C ASP A 501 -38.26 -22.18 -12.18
N LEU A 502 -39.05 -21.18 -12.59
CA LEU A 502 -40.48 -21.14 -12.30
C LEU A 502 -41.25 -22.28 -12.97
N ARG A 503 -40.87 -22.67 -14.19
CA ARG A 503 -41.44 -23.83 -14.88
C ARG A 503 -41.07 -25.13 -14.16
N ALA A 504 -39.83 -25.28 -13.72
CA ALA A 504 -39.36 -26.45 -12.98
C ALA A 504 -40.08 -26.59 -11.63
N VAL A 505 -40.18 -25.50 -10.85
CA VAL A 505 -40.90 -25.47 -9.57
C VAL A 505 -42.38 -25.81 -9.76
N LYS A 506 -43.04 -25.23 -10.78
CA LYS A 506 -44.45 -25.53 -11.08
C LYS A 506 -44.63 -27.00 -11.51
N ALA A 507 -43.73 -27.53 -12.32
CA ALA A 507 -43.79 -28.92 -12.78
C ALA A 507 -43.65 -29.92 -11.62
N ARG A 508 -42.76 -29.67 -10.65
CA ARG A 508 -42.62 -30.53 -9.45
C ARG A 508 -43.78 -30.38 -8.47
N GLN A 509 -44.30 -29.16 -8.29
CA GLN A 509 -45.52 -28.94 -7.50
C GLN A 509 -46.72 -29.72 -8.03
N LEU A 510 -46.87 -29.79 -9.36
CA LEU A 510 -47.91 -30.60 -10.00
C LEU A 510 -47.71 -32.11 -9.83
N ARG A 511 -46.49 -32.55 -9.52
CA ARG A 511 -46.12 -33.96 -9.27
C ARG A 511 -46.03 -34.30 -7.78
N GLU A 512 -46.33 -33.34 -6.89
CA GLU A 512 -46.15 -33.45 -5.44
C GLU A 512 -44.72 -33.84 -5.01
N GLU A 513 -43.73 -33.53 -5.84
CA GLU A 513 -42.32 -33.82 -5.56
C GLU A 513 -41.65 -32.64 -4.81
N PRO A 514 -40.76 -32.91 -3.84
CA PRO A 514 -39.97 -31.85 -3.21
C PRO A 514 -39.01 -31.21 -4.22
N ILE A 515 -38.75 -29.91 -4.06
CA ILE A 515 -37.77 -29.18 -4.87
C ILE A 515 -36.38 -29.72 -4.53
N GLN A 516 -35.60 -30.05 -5.56
CA GLN A 516 -34.25 -30.57 -5.39
C GLN A 516 -33.21 -29.49 -5.73
N PRO A 517 -32.02 -29.50 -5.08
CA PRO A 517 -30.94 -28.57 -5.39
C PRO A 517 -30.59 -28.54 -6.89
N GLU A 518 -30.67 -29.69 -7.56
CA GLU A 518 -30.38 -29.88 -8.99
C GLU A 518 -31.25 -29.02 -9.91
N ASP A 519 -32.47 -28.67 -9.49
CA ASP A 519 -33.38 -27.85 -10.30
C ASP A 519 -32.81 -26.44 -10.55
N LYS A 520 -31.91 -25.96 -9.68
CA LYS A 520 -31.25 -24.65 -9.79
C LYS A 520 -29.98 -24.66 -10.63
N ILE A 521 -29.43 -25.83 -10.95
CA ILE A 521 -28.13 -25.94 -11.64
C ILE A 521 -28.21 -25.58 -13.13
N ILE A 522 -29.42 -25.51 -13.69
CA ILE A 522 -29.68 -25.12 -15.08
C ILE A 522 -29.10 -23.74 -15.38
N GLY A 523 -29.21 -22.79 -14.45
CA GLY A 523 -28.61 -21.46 -14.64
C GLY A 523 -27.08 -21.51 -14.77
N PHE A 524 -26.42 -22.42 -14.05
CA PHE A 524 -24.97 -22.63 -14.14
C PHE A 524 -24.56 -23.13 -15.53
N ALA A 525 -25.37 -24.01 -16.15
CA ALA A 525 -25.13 -24.53 -17.49
C ALA A 525 -25.14 -23.43 -18.57
N PHE A 526 -25.89 -22.34 -18.37
CA PHE A 526 -25.85 -21.16 -19.25
C PHE A 526 -24.73 -20.19 -18.87
N ALA A 527 -24.45 -20.04 -17.57
CA ALA A 527 -23.50 -19.06 -17.07
C ALA A 527 -22.04 -19.42 -17.38
N ALA A 528 -21.63 -20.68 -17.19
CA ALA A 528 -20.23 -21.07 -17.41
C ALA A 528 -19.78 -20.87 -18.88
N PRO A 529 -20.54 -21.30 -19.90
CA PRO A 529 -20.20 -20.99 -21.30
C PRO A 529 -20.23 -19.49 -21.60
N ALA A 530 -21.19 -18.74 -21.04
CA ALA A 530 -21.26 -17.29 -21.24
C ALA A 530 -20.02 -16.57 -20.68
N LEU A 531 -19.49 -17.02 -19.53
CA LEU A 531 -18.25 -16.48 -18.96
C LEU A 531 -17.07 -16.73 -19.90
N ALA A 532 -16.92 -17.97 -20.37
CA ALA A 532 -15.85 -18.37 -21.27
C ALA A 532 -15.89 -17.61 -22.60
N VAL A 533 -17.07 -17.51 -23.21
CA VAL A 533 -17.27 -16.75 -24.45
C VAL A 533 -17.00 -15.27 -24.23
N GLY A 534 -17.52 -14.67 -23.15
CA GLY A 534 -17.32 -13.26 -22.84
C GLY A 534 -15.85 -12.90 -22.63
N LEU A 535 -15.12 -13.68 -21.83
CA LEU A 535 -13.70 -13.44 -21.57
C LEU A 535 -12.83 -13.72 -22.78
N THR A 536 -13.15 -14.73 -23.59
CA THR A 536 -12.43 -15.00 -24.84
C THR A 536 -12.65 -13.88 -25.84
N TRP A 537 -13.90 -13.44 -26.01
CA TRP A 537 -14.22 -12.30 -26.87
C TRP A 537 -13.49 -11.04 -26.39
N PHE A 538 -13.52 -10.74 -25.10
CA PHE A 538 -12.79 -9.62 -24.53
C PHE A 538 -11.28 -9.71 -24.82
N ALA A 539 -10.66 -10.86 -24.52
CA ALA A 539 -9.24 -11.09 -24.73
C ALA A 539 -8.81 -10.96 -26.19
N LEU A 540 -9.67 -11.32 -27.16
CA LEU A 540 -9.37 -11.23 -28.58
C LEU A 540 -9.62 -9.85 -29.19
N THR A 541 -10.33 -8.96 -28.50
CA THR A 541 -10.77 -7.67 -29.07
C THR A 541 -10.14 -6.44 -28.42
N VAL A 542 -9.32 -6.63 -27.38
CA VAL A 542 -8.52 -5.55 -26.76
C VAL A 542 -7.16 -5.37 -27.44
N PRO A 543 -6.53 -4.18 -27.38
CA PRO A 543 -5.14 -3.99 -27.82
C PRO A 543 -4.14 -4.77 -26.94
N PRO A 544 -2.93 -5.11 -27.44
CA PRO A 544 -2.36 -4.78 -28.75
C PRO A 544 -2.73 -5.70 -29.93
N LEU A 545 -3.39 -6.85 -29.71
CA LEU A 545 -3.65 -7.85 -30.77
C LEU A 545 -4.53 -7.31 -31.90
N VAL A 546 -5.52 -6.47 -31.59
CA VAL A 546 -6.31 -5.74 -32.59
C VAL A 546 -6.11 -4.24 -32.40
N LYS A 547 -5.66 -3.56 -33.46
CA LYS A 547 -5.51 -2.11 -33.49
C LYS A 547 -6.59 -1.50 -34.40
N GLY A 548 -7.25 -0.43 -33.94
CA GLY A 548 -8.27 0.28 -34.74
C GLY A 548 -9.69 -0.28 -34.64
N LEU A 549 -9.92 -1.31 -33.83
CA LEU A 549 -11.28 -1.79 -33.54
C LEU A 549 -12.02 -0.79 -32.65
N HIS A 550 -13.29 -0.53 -32.94
CA HIS A 550 -14.09 0.40 -32.14
C HIS A 550 -14.24 -0.12 -30.70
N TRP A 551 -13.99 0.74 -29.71
CA TRP A 551 -14.01 0.42 -28.27
C TRP A 551 -15.30 -0.27 -27.79
N ILE A 552 -16.40 -0.11 -28.52
CA ILE A 552 -17.68 -0.77 -28.19
C ILE A 552 -17.59 -2.29 -28.28
N VAL A 553 -16.73 -2.84 -29.15
CA VAL A 553 -16.62 -4.29 -29.37
C VAL A 553 -16.09 -5.00 -28.12
N PRO A 554 -14.93 -4.64 -27.52
CA PRO A 554 -14.52 -5.21 -26.25
C PRO A 554 -15.47 -4.85 -25.11
N THR A 555 -16.20 -3.72 -25.19
CA THR A 555 -17.18 -3.35 -24.17
C THR A 555 -18.39 -4.30 -24.17
N LEU A 556 -18.88 -4.69 -25.35
CA LEU A 556 -20.00 -5.63 -25.49
C LEU A 556 -19.64 -7.04 -24.98
N ALA A 557 -18.37 -7.43 -25.07
CA ALA A 557 -17.89 -8.69 -24.51
C ALA A 557 -18.04 -8.77 -22.97
N LEU A 558 -18.17 -7.64 -22.28
CA LEU A 558 -18.37 -7.58 -20.83
C LEU A 558 -19.83 -7.88 -20.41
N VAL A 559 -20.81 -7.78 -21.33
CA VAL A 559 -22.21 -8.12 -21.06
C VAL A 559 -22.38 -9.60 -20.70
N PRO A 560 -21.91 -10.58 -21.51
CA PRO A 560 -21.99 -11.99 -21.12
C PRO A 560 -21.15 -12.31 -19.88
N VAL A 561 -20.06 -11.56 -19.61
CA VAL A 561 -19.31 -11.69 -18.34
C VAL A 561 -20.17 -11.27 -17.15
N GLY A 562 -20.86 -10.13 -17.23
CA GLY A 562 -21.75 -9.65 -16.17
C GLY A 562 -22.93 -10.59 -15.89
N PHE A 563 -23.55 -11.13 -16.95
CA PHE A 563 -24.56 -12.19 -16.81
C PHE A 563 -23.99 -13.40 -16.08
N ALA A 564 -22.85 -13.91 -16.55
CA ALA A 564 -22.27 -15.13 -16.03
C ALA A 564 -21.84 -15.01 -14.58
N VAL A 565 -21.14 -13.94 -14.19
CA VAL A 565 -20.69 -13.76 -12.80
C VAL A 565 -21.88 -13.66 -11.84
N ASN A 566 -22.93 -12.93 -12.23
CA ASN A 566 -24.14 -12.80 -11.43
C ASN A 566 -24.89 -14.14 -11.33
N GLU A 567 -25.07 -14.85 -12.44
CA GLU A 567 -25.77 -16.14 -12.48
C GLU A 567 -25.02 -17.25 -11.74
N LEU A 568 -23.68 -17.31 -11.85
CA LEU A 568 -22.84 -18.22 -11.08
C LEU A 568 -22.98 -17.97 -9.58
N ALA A 569 -22.98 -16.70 -9.16
CA ALA A 569 -23.16 -16.34 -7.76
C ALA A 569 -24.53 -16.78 -7.24
N TYR A 570 -25.60 -16.56 -8.02
CA TYR A 570 -26.95 -16.96 -7.65
C TYR A 570 -27.08 -18.49 -7.54
N THR A 571 -26.69 -19.20 -8.60
CA THR A 571 -26.95 -20.64 -8.75
C THR A 571 -26.14 -21.47 -7.76
N LEU A 572 -24.84 -21.16 -7.60
CA LEU A 572 -23.98 -21.88 -6.68
C LEU A 572 -24.34 -21.63 -5.22
N SER A 573 -24.68 -20.38 -4.86
CA SER A 573 -25.19 -20.04 -3.52
C SER A 573 -26.51 -20.77 -3.25
N GLY A 574 -27.44 -20.72 -4.20
CA GLY A 574 -28.75 -21.38 -4.08
C GLY A 574 -28.64 -22.90 -3.98
N TYR A 575 -27.71 -23.51 -4.71
CA TYR A 575 -27.42 -24.95 -4.66
C TYR A 575 -26.80 -25.34 -3.32
N LEU A 576 -25.86 -24.54 -2.82
CA LEU A 576 -25.22 -24.75 -1.52
C LEU A 576 -26.23 -24.68 -0.37
N SER A 577 -27.16 -23.71 -0.42
CA SER A 577 -28.20 -23.58 0.61
C SER A 577 -29.09 -24.81 0.70
N ASP A 578 -29.60 -25.26 -0.45
CA ASP A 578 -30.52 -26.39 -0.49
C ASP A 578 -29.81 -27.73 -0.21
N SER A 579 -28.49 -27.83 -0.42
CA SER A 579 -27.73 -29.07 -0.19
C SER A 579 -27.38 -29.31 1.28
N TYR A 580 -27.18 -28.24 2.07
CA TYR A 580 -26.73 -28.34 3.47
C TYR A 580 -27.79 -27.96 4.49
N LEU A 581 -28.94 -27.39 4.09
CA LEU A 581 -30.10 -27.05 4.93
C LEU A 581 -29.70 -26.48 6.31
N LEU A 582 -29.71 -27.31 7.37
CA LEU A 582 -29.33 -26.95 8.74
C LEU A 582 -27.92 -26.37 8.87
N TYR A 583 -26.99 -26.77 8.01
CA TYR A 583 -25.59 -26.30 7.99
C TYR A 583 -25.31 -25.28 6.87
N SER A 584 -26.35 -24.79 6.18
CA SER A 584 -26.25 -23.83 5.07
C SER A 584 -25.43 -22.59 5.48
N ALA A 585 -25.70 -22.00 6.65
CA ALA A 585 -25.00 -20.82 7.13
C ALA A 585 -23.48 -21.04 7.31
N SER A 586 -23.08 -22.22 7.80
CA SER A 586 -21.66 -22.57 7.98
C SER A 586 -20.96 -22.78 6.62
N ALA A 587 -21.63 -23.43 5.67
CA ALA A 587 -21.12 -23.60 4.31
C ALA A 587 -21.00 -22.25 3.57
N PHE A 588 -21.99 -21.37 3.72
CA PHE A 588 -21.96 -20.00 3.19
C PHE A 588 -20.84 -19.16 3.79
N SER A 589 -20.54 -19.33 5.07
CA SER A 589 -19.44 -18.63 5.73
C SER A 589 -18.09 -19.03 5.12
N GLY A 590 -17.89 -20.32 4.83
CA GLY A 590 -16.70 -20.81 4.12
C GLY A 590 -16.60 -20.25 2.69
N LEU A 591 -17.70 -20.26 1.93
CA LEU A 591 -17.79 -19.64 0.60
C LEU A 591 -17.46 -18.14 0.64
N ALA A 592 -18.07 -17.39 1.56
CA ALA A 592 -17.87 -15.95 1.68
C ALA A 592 -16.43 -15.60 2.07
N PHE A 593 -15.79 -16.41 2.91
CA PHE A 593 -14.40 -16.26 3.32
C PHE A 593 -13.43 -16.35 2.12
N VAL A 594 -13.53 -17.42 1.33
CA VAL A 594 -12.69 -17.58 0.13
C VAL A 594 -12.97 -16.47 -0.87
N ARG A 595 -14.24 -16.11 -1.06
CA ARG A 595 -14.64 -15.06 -1.99
C ARG A 595 -14.05 -13.70 -1.61
N ALA A 596 -14.06 -13.36 -0.33
CA ALA A 596 -13.47 -12.12 0.17
C ALA A 596 -11.96 -12.08 -0.02
N ILE A 597 -11.25 -13.18 0.29
CA ILE A 597 -9.79 -13.27 0.09
C ILE A 597 -9.43 -13.12 -1.38
N VAL A 598 -10.07 -13.91 -2.25
CA VAL A 598 -9.79 -13.87 -3.69
C VAL A 598 -10.12 -12.47 -4.24
N SER A 599 -11.28 -11.92 -3.92
CA SER A 599 -11.67 -10.57 -4.37
C SER A 599 -10.71 -9.48 -3.90
N GLY A 600 -10.17 -9.59 -2.68
CA GLY A 600 -9.18 -8.64 -2.15
C GLY A 600 -7.79 -8.76 -2.82
N LEU A 601 -7.39 -9.97 -3.21
CA LEU A 601 -6.11 -10.23 -3.88
C LEU A 601 -6.15 -9.90 -5.38
N MET A 602 -7.32 -10.00 -6.02
CA MET A 602 -7.45 -9.85 -7.47
C MET A 602 -6.98 -8.50 -8.02
N PRO A 603 -7.24 -7.33 -7.40
CA PRO A 603 -6.67 -6.06 -7.86
C PRO A 603 -5.14 -6.02 -7.78
N LEU A 604 -4.53 -6.62 -6.75
CA LEU A 604 -3.07 -6.69 -6.59
C LEU A 604 -2.45 -7.57 -7.69
N ILE A 605 -3.09 -8.69 -7.98
CA ILE A 605 -2.72 -9.58 -9.09
C ILE A 605 -2.90 -8.85 -10.42
N ALA A 606 -4.00 -8.10 -10.60
CA ALA A 606 -4.29 -7.35 -11.82
C ALA A 606 -3.18 -6.35 -12.17
N ASP A 607 -2.71 -5.58 -11.19
CA ASP A 607 -1.66 -4.58 -11.40
C ASP A 607 -0.38 -5.22 -11.97
N VAL A 608 0.09 -6.30 -11.31
CA VAL A 608 1.29 -7.07 -11.69
C VAL A 608 1.09 -7.83 -13.00
N MET A 609 -0.08 -8.43 -13.21
CA MET A 609 -0.37 -9.23 -14.39
C MET A 609 -0.45 -8.36 -15.63
N TYR A 610 -1.18 -7.25 -15.59
CA TYR A 610 -1.32 -6.32 -16.71
C TYR A 610 -0.15 -5.33 -16.84
N SER A 611 0.84 -5.34 -15.94
CA SER A 611 2.10 -4.59 -16.12
C SER A 611 3.15 -5.42 -16.86
N ASN A 612 3.16 -6.73 -16.61
CA ASN A 612 4.18 -7.64 -17.13
C ASN A 612 3.72 -8.44 -18.36
N LEU A 613 2.41 -8.64 -18.53
CA LEU A 613 1.82 -9.33 -19.68
C LEU A 613 1.02 -8.36 -20.56
N SER A 614 0.85 -8.71 -21.83
CA SER A 614 -0.09 -8.00 -22.70
C SER A 614 -1.53 -8.25 -22.25
N ALA A 615 -2.43 -7.28 -22.47
CA ALA A 615 -3.82 -7.39 -22.06
C ALA A 615 -4.53 -8.61 -22.71
N ASN A 616 -4.14 -8.97 -23.93
CA ASN A 616 -4.62 -10.17 -24.61
C ASN A 616 -4.22 -11.44 -23.87
N VAL A 617 -2.94 -11.59 -23.51
CA VAL A 617 -2.44 -12.78 -22.79
C VAL A 617 -3.09 -12.88 -21.41
N ALA A 618 -3.15 -11.76 -20.67
CA ALA A 618 -3.82 -11.70 -19.38
C ALA A 618 -5.31 -12.09 -19.48
N GLY A 619 -6.03 -11.58 -20.48
CA GLY A 619 -7.41 -11.95 -20.75
C GLY A 619 -7.58 -13.42 -21.14
N SER A 620 -6.67 -13.97 -21.95
CA SER A 620 -6.69 -15.38 -22.36
C SER A 620 -6.48 -16.35 -21.19
N ILE A 621 -5.68 -15.98 -20.18
CA ILE A 621 -5.52 -16.77 -18.96
C ILE A 621 -6.87 -16.85 -18.22
N LEU A 622 -7.56 -15.72 -18.06
CA LEU A 622 -8.89 -15.70 -17.43
C LEU A 622 -9.92 -16.50 -18.23
N ALA A 623 -9.87 -16.39 -19.56
CA ALA A 623 -10.71 -17.17 -20.46
C ALA A 623 -10.46 -18.67 -20.30
N ALA A 624 -9.20 -19.12 -20.26
CA ALA A 624 -8.85 -20.53 -20.07
C ALA A 624 -9.37 -21.09 -18.73
N VAL A 625 -9.26 -20.32 -17.65
CA VAL A 625 -9.83 -20.69 -16.33
C VAL A 625 -11.35 -20.82 -16.41
N SER A 626 -12.03 -19.89 -17.08
CA SER A 626 -13.49 -19.96 -17.23
C SER A 626 -13.97 -21.11 -18.12
N VAL A 627 -13.18 -21.54 -19.13
CA VAL A 627 -13.49 -22.75 -19.92
C VAL A 627 -13.45 -24.01 -19.05
N ALA A 628 -12.56 -24.09 -18.06
CA ALA A 628 -12.52 -25.21 -17.12
C ALA A 628 -13.83 -25.33 -16.31
N PHE A 629 -14.51 -24.20 -16.04
CA PHE A 629 -15.81 -24.23 -15.35
C PHE A 629 -16.92 -24.89 -16.18
N CYS A 630 -16.80 -24.96 -17.50
CA CYS A 630 -17.77 -25.64 -18.36
C CYS A 630 -17.80 -27.16 -18.15
N VAL A 631 -16.78 -27.76 -17.51
CA VAL A 631 -16.74 -29.20 -17.19
C VAL A 631 -17.59 -29.54 -15.96
N VAL A 632 -17.77 -28.57 -15.08
CA VAL A 632 -18.46 -28.73 -13.78
C VAL A 632 -19.91 -29.23 -13.87
N PRO A 633 -20.77 -28.76 -14.80
CA PRO A 633 -22.14 -29.27 -14.91
C PRO A 633 -22.16 -30.79 -15.17
N TRP A 634 -21.19 -31.32 -15.93
CA TRP A 634 -21.07 -32.75 -16.20
C TRP A 634 -20.71 -33.56 -14.95
N VAL A 635 -19.86 -33.01 -14.07
CA VAL A 635 -19.52 -33.60 -12.77
C VAL A 635 -20.74 -33.70 -11.84
N PHE A 636 -21.65 -32.72 -11.91
CA PHE A 636 -22.91 -32.75 -11.15
C PHE A 636 -23.92 -33.77 -11.70
N VAL A 637 -24.00 -33.91 -13.02
CA VAL A 637 -24.91 -34.86 -13.69
C VAL A 637 -24.47 -36.31 -13.49
N THR A 638 -23.17 -36.60 -13.53
CA THR A 638 -22.58 -37.95 -13.32
C THR A 638 -22.67 -38.45 -11.88
N GLY A 639 -23.14 -37.62 -10.94
CA GLY A 639 -23.44 -38.05 -9.56
C GLY A 639 -22.22 -38.14 -8.64
N TRP A 640 -21.02 -37.81 -9.12
CA TRP A 640 -19.78 -37.86 -8.31
C TRP A 640 -19.86 -36.94 -7.08
N ALA A 641 -20.43 -35.75 -7.25
CA ALA A 641 -20.71 -34.83 -6.15
C ALA A 641 -21.78 -35.32 -5.15
N ARG A 642 -22.67 -36.27 -5.55
CA ARG A 642 -23.75 -36.82 -4.71
C ARG A 642 -23.24 -37.87 -3.71
N VAL A 643 -22.19 -38.60 -4.06
CA VAL A 643 -21.64 -39.69 -3.22
C VAL A 643 -20.90 -39.11 -2.02
N GLY A 644 -20.11 -38.05 -2.23
CA GLY A 644 -19.34 -37.40 -1.17
C GLY A 644 -20.20 -36.64 -0.14
N SER A 645 -21.24 -35.93 -0.57
CA SER A 645 -22.10 -35.14 0.33
C SER A 645 -23.03 -36.00 1.19
N ARG A 646 -23.57 -37.10 0.64
CA ARG A 646 -24.43 -38.03 1.41
C ARG A 646 -23.65 -38.84 2.45
N GLN A 647 -22.39 -39.19 2.16
CA GLN A 647 -21.51 -39.86 3.13
C GLN A 647 -21.00 -38.94 4.23
N SER A 648 -20.81 -37.64 3.97
CA SER A 648 -20.36 -36.71 5.02
C SER A 648 -21.53 -36.27 5.92
N LEU A 649 -22.71 -35.96 5.38
CA LEU A 649 -23.90 -35.59 6.17
C LEU A 649 -24.30 -36.68 7.19
N SER A 650 -24.07 -37.96 6.89
CA SER A 650 -24.25 -39.06 7.85
C SER A 650 -23.18 -39.07 8.95
N THR A 651 -21.93 -38.70 8.67
CA THR A 651 -20.90 -38.54 9.71
C THR A 651 -21.16 -37.35 10.64
N TRP A 652 -21.79 -36.29 10.14
CA TRP A 652 -22.10 -35.09 10.93
C TRP A 652 -23.31 -35.29 11.85
N THR A 653 -24.32 -36.03 11.40
CA THR A 653 -25.52 -36.35 12.21
C THR A 653 -25.24 -37.32 13.37
N HIS A 654 -24.20 -38.17 13.27
CA HIS A 654 -23.79 -39.07 14.35
C HIS A 654 -22.82 -38.47 15.37
N SER A 655 -22.31 -37.25 15.15
CA SER A 655 -21.37 -36.59 16.10
C SER A 655 -22.06 -35.67 17.12
N SER A 656 -23.39 -35.58 17.06
CA SER A 656 -24.24 -34.74 17.91
C SER A 656 -25.24 -35.52 18.77
N SER A 657 -25.00 -36.81 19.00
CA SER A 657 -25.74 -37.65 19.97
C SER A 657 -24.95 -37.87 21.24
#